data_AF-A0A1B8E7F1-F1
#
_entry.id   AF-A0A1B8E7F1-F1
#
_cell.length_a   1.000
_cell.length_b   1.000
_cell.length_c   1.000
_cell.angle_alpha   90.00
_cell.angle_beta   90.00
_cell.angle_gamma   90.00
#
_symmetry.space_group_name_H-M   'P 1'
#
loop_
_entity.id
_entity.type
_entity.pdbx_description
1 polymer ?
#
loop_
_entity_poly.entity_id
_entity_poly.type
_entity_poly.pdbx_seq_one_letter_code
_entity_poly.pdbx_strand_id
1 'polypeptide(L)'
;MKRKHPEHDQRRTRPHRDPPSLRQGSEGWSPQAGSSQAGSSQAGSSQAGSPQAGSPQARSPQTGSSQTESQHGLLRQRFGNAGDLEMGSRIWNTALPYAQHQFDYDHYAESTNVATNAPTGTRDKDQLSIDPLTHQQSMSESTCSCQIEQDPANLERNLLLETSFLKPAHNADTQLHPQTISPPASFDTNLENFNVNQDIYESVLSNNLPQLQDSWSPSAQQIARGCNLFFTHVSHFVPFLHQPTFDVTLAAPYLVLSILCVAYQHGEDPECGDQVGSGVLLSTRCFHRARALITSNEERADRLTHTVMMAQTYLLLQICAMMYLCGDDSTFVPKMHSSMISLARAGGMMHPLSIEPAATQDLESLWQQFIKAESHKRTLFAVHQIDTLWYQFLSIPRSISHLEIKHDLPCPEDHWAAPSSAEWAHRQLAARHSGPSVQYEDAVRRFLSPNTDLNSIPAFDPYGAINITQFLISSTREISGWSTMTGIISMERLGALKSSLVALKPFIRPQADIAKATNEVTCAATWETAMIELQMWSPSHTGGIVEANMDSVLNRATYLALSYEFMYDTDTAKAVQPHVDWFLRYLNTTLEPDSEAPWITLYAYKAFLIAWQLMNMRLPGAMQVVGVQDGDVEQALIWARKVFQRRSRWKLSKLIISCLDNLGEQQMH
;
A
#
# COMPACT_ATOMS: atom_id res chain seq x y z
N MET A 1 31.10 55.12 0.95
CA MET A 1 32.20 56.12 0.94
C MET A 1 33.54 55.42 1.20
N LYS A 2 34.68 56.05 0.88
CA LYS A 2 36.02 55.42 0.80
C LYS A 2 36.75 55.27 2.15
N ARG A 3 37.80 54.42 2.15
CA ARG A 3 39.01 54.35 3.04
C ARG A 3 38.91 53.41 4.26
N LYS A 4 39.99 52.75 4.74
CA LYS A 4 41.35 52.38 4.24
C LYS A 4 41.97 51.34 5.22
N HIS A 5 42.91 50.50 4.76
CA HIS A 5 43.92 49.72 5.55
C HIS A 5 44.92 50.65 6.32
N PRO A 6 45.86 50.19 7.21
CA PRO A 6 46.55 48.87 7.28
C PRO A 6 46.92 48.29 8.70
N GLU A 7 47.64 47.13 8.70
CA GLU A 7 48.77 46.61 9.55
C GLU A 7 48.95 47.06 11.03
N HIS A 8 49.43 46.26 12.01
CA HIS A 8 50.69 45.47 12.04
C HIS A 8 50.87 44.59 13.35
N ASP A 9 51.64 43.50 13.23
CA ASP A 9 52.68 42.95 14.16
C ASP A 9 52.49 42.34 15.59
N GLN A 10 53.18 41.19 15.75
CA GLN A 10 54.13 40.76 16.84
C GLN A 10 53.76 39.77 17.98
N ARG A 11 54.41 38.58 17.88
CA ARG A 11 55.23 37.84 18.88
C ARG A 11 54.74 37.65 20.34
N ARG A 12 54.68 36.38 20.80
CA ARG A 12 55.57 35.84 21.87
C ARG A 12 55.50 34.30 22.07
N THR A 13 56.50 33.78 22.80
CA THR A 13 56.90 32.37 22.99
C THR A 13 56.65 31.83 24.42
N ARG A 14 56.70 30.48 24.60
CA ARG A 14 56.98 29.63 25.82
C ARG A 14 55.91 28.55 26.11
N PRO A 15 56.15 27.50 26.95
CA PRO A 15 57.33 26.63 27.08
C PRO A 15 57.01 25.10 27.36
N HIS A 16 58.06 24.27 27.51
CA HIS A 16 58.06 22.83 27.91
C HIS A 16 57.50 22.50 29.32
N ARG A 17 56.99 21.26 29.51
CA ARG A 17 57.50 20.25 30.48
C ARG A 17 56.83 18.87 30.40
N ASP A 18 57.63 17.81 30.62
CA ASP A 18 57.29 16.37 30.65
C ASP A 18 57.17 15.83 32.12
N PRO A 19 57.25 14.50 32.44
CA PRO A 19 56.12 13.56 32.59
C PRO A 19 56.13 12.78 33.94
N PRO A 20 55.26 11.75 34.11
CA PRO A 20 55.70 10.41 34.60
C PRO A 20 54.99 9.24 33.85
N SER A 21 55.55 8.06 33.52
CA SER A 21 56.37 7.04 34.22
C SER A 21 55.58 6.22 35.28
N LEU A 22 55.62 4.87 35.40
CA LEU A 22 56.25 3.76 34.65
C LEU A 22 55.80 2.38 35.25
N ARG A 23 56.12 1.23 34.60
CA ARG A 23 56.12 -0.19 35.08
C ARG A 23 54.77 -0.95 35.13
N GLN A 24 54.69 -2.28 34.92
CA GLN A 24 55.66 -3.33 34.50
C GLN A 24 54.88 -4.52 33.86
N GLY A 25 55.27 -5.07 32.70
CA GLY A 25 56.00 -6.36 32.58
C GLY A 25 55.06 -7.47 32.06
N SER A 26 55.45 -8.45 31.23
CA SER A 26 56.74 -8.79 30.61
C SER A 26 56.54 -9.62 29.31
N GLU A 27 57.54 -9.55 28.40
CA GLU A 27 58.15 -10.62 27.55
C GLU A 27 57.26 -11.75 26.94
N GLY A 28 57.47 -12.26 25.71
CA GLY A 28 58.45 -12.09 24.61
C GLY A 28 58.18 -13.21 23.58
N TRP A 29 58.29 -13.03 22.25
CA TRP A 29 59.52 -13.14 21.46
C TRP A 29 59.24 -12.88 19.96
N SER A 30 60.27 -12.45 19.20
CA SER A 30 60.35 -12.51 17.72
C SER A 30 61.83 -12.57 17.31
N PRO A 31 62.20 -13.36 16.28
CA PRO A 31 62.80 -12.86 15.01
C PRO A 31 62.44 -13.77 13.79
N GLN A 32 62.81 -13.58 12.51
CA GLN A 32 63.35 -12.50 11.63
C GLN A 32 62.96 -12.89 10.17
N ALA A 33 62.41 -12.02 9.31
CA ALA A 33 63.06 -11.02 8.43
C ALA A 33 63.53 -11.51 7.03
N GLY A 34 63.36 -10.65 6.01
CA GLY A 34 63.84 -10.79 4.63
C GLY A 34 62.81 -10.29 3.59
N SER A 35 62.71 -8.99 3.23
CA SER A 35 63.49 -8.28 2.18
C SER A 35 63.47 -9.01 0.81
N SER A 36 63.11 -8.44 -0.34
CA SER A 36 62.97 -7.02 -0.79
C SER A 36 61.73 -6.91 -1.75
N GLN A 37 61.48 -5.92 -2.62
CA GLN A 37 62.23 -4.75 -3.12
C GLN A 37 61.23 -3.66 -3.64
N ALA A 38 61.73 -2.51 -4.11
CA ALA A 38 60.93 -1.40 -4.66
C ALA A 38 61.02 -1.30 -6.20
N GLY A 39 59.98 -0.69 -6.81
CA GLY A 39 59.98 -0.27 -8.21
C GLY A 39 59.03 0.93 -8.41
N SER A 40 59.59 2.10 -8.70
CA SER A 40 58.84 3.33 -9.01
C SER A 40 58.69 3.51 -10.52
N SER A 41 57.67 4.26 -10.96
CA SER A 41 57.53 4.68 -12.36
C SER A 41 56.91 6.08 -12.40
N GLN A 42 57.53 6.96 -13.19
CA GLN A 42 57.24 8.40 -13.18
C GLN A 42 56.03 8.77 -14.04
N ALA A 43 55.36 9.85 -13.67
CA ALA A 43 54.41 10.53 -14.55
C ALA A 43 55.17 11.23 -15.70
N GLY A 44 54.72 11.00 -16.94
CA GLY A 44 55.15 11.73 -18.13
C GLY A 44 54.01 12.59 -18.66
N SER A 45 54.21 13.90 -18.75
CA SER A 45 53.28 14.83 -19.39
C SER A 45 53.49 14.86 -20.91
N SER A 46 52.42 15.10 -21.68
CA SER A 46 52.51 15.34 -23.11
C SER A 46 51.37 16.24 -23.59
N GLN A 47 51.69 17.48 -23.97
CA GLN A 47 50.80 18.38 -24.72
C GLN A 47 51.10 18.24 -26.22
N ALA A 48 50.09 17.85 -27.00
CA ALA A 48 49.89 18.14 -28.43
C ALA A 48 48.56 17.47 -28.83
N GLY A 49 47.70 18.02 -29.69
CA GLY A 49 47.63 19.34 -30.31
C GLY A 49 46.32 19.39 -31.13
N SER A 50 45.65 20.55 -31.19
CA SER A 50 44.32 20.67 -31.81
C SER A 50 44.36 20.55 -33.34
N PRO A 51 43.46 19.79 -33.98
CA PRO A 51 43.11 19.99 -35.38
C PRO A 51 41.77 20.74 -35.51
N GLN A 52 41.79 21.85 -36.25
CA GLN A 52 40.63 22.68 -36.55
C GLN A 52 40.32 22.60 -38.05
N ALA A 53 39.27 21.87 -38.44
CA ALA A 53 38.68 21.84 -39.78
C ALA A 53 37.33 21.09 -39.71
N GLY A 54 36.27 21.45 -40.44
CA GLY A 54 36.05 22.61 -41.30
C GLY A 54 34.60 22.58 -41.80
N SER A 55 33.96 23.74 -41.93
CA SER A 55 32.55 23.85 -42.35
C SER A 55 32.38 23.59 -43.86
N PRO A 56 31.30 22.92 -44.29
CA PRO A 56 30.74 23.11 -45.62
C PRO A 56 29.41 23.89 -45.56
N GLN A 57 29.35 24.98 -46.32
CA GLN A 57 28.14 25.74 -46.64
C GLN A 57 27.82 25.57 -48.13
N ALA A 58 26.58 25.91 -48.53
CA ALA A 58 25.99 25.72 -49.87
C ALA A 58 25.55 24.26 -50.16
N ARG A 59 24.45 24.01 -50.90
CA ARG A 59 23.72 24.90 -51.82
C ARG A 59 22.22 24.51 -51.90
N SER A 60 21.35 25.50 -52.07
CA SER A 60 19.91 25.30 -52.35
C SER A 60 19.66 24.72 -53.76
N PRO A 61 18.44 24.23 -54.03
CA PRO A 61 17.65 24.92 -55.05
C PRO A 61 16.22 25.28 -54.61
N GLN A 62 15.68 26.35 -55.18
CA GLN A 62 14.27 26.74 -55.11
C GLN A 62 13.50 26.22 -56.34
N THR A 63 12.23 25.84 -56.16
CA THR A 63 11.05 26.04 -57.04
C THR A 63 9.90 25.20 -56.47
N GLY A 64 8.65 25.66 -56.31
CA GLY A 64 8.09 27.01 -56.48
C GLY A 64 6.61 27.10 -56.05
N SER A 65 6.17 28.32 -55.72
CA SER A 65 4.79 28.88 -55.81
C SER A 65 3.52 28.01 -55.66
N SER A 66 2.75 28.28 -54.60
CA SER A 66 1.34 28.77 -54.62
C SER A 66 0.91 29.07 -53.17
N GLN A 67 0.56 30.32 -52.78
CA GLN A 67 -0.81 30.89 -52.85
C GLN A 67 -1.84 30.06 -52.04
N THR A 68 -2.68 30.61 -51.15
CA THR A 68 -3.04 32.03 -50.85
C THR A 68 -3.80 32.11 -49.51
N GLU A 69 -3.74 33.27 -48.83
CA GLU A 69 -4.83 33.92 -48.05
C GLU A 69 -5.56 33.17 -46.90
N SER A 70 -6.07 33.81 -45.84
CA SER A 70 -6.12 35.24 -45.45
C SER A 70 -6.43 35.38 -43.95
N GLN A 71 -5.94 36.48 -43.31
CA GLN A 71 -6.63 37.47 -42.45
C GLN A 71 -7.76 37.03 -41.47
N HIS A 72 -8.09 37.71 -40.36
CA HIS A 72 -7.55 38.83 -39.56
C HIS A 72 -8.35 38.83 -38.23
N GLY A 73 -7.91 39.51 -37.16
CA GLY A 73 -8.79 39.67 -35.98
C GLY A 73 -8.15 40.22 -34.70
N LEU A 74 -7.57 41.41 -34.75
CA LEU A 74 -7.13 42.14 -33.54
C LEU A 74 -8.30 42.77 -32.78
N LEU A 75 -8.06 43.07 -31.49
CA LEU A 75 -8.62 44.12 -30.60
C LEU A 75 -9.19 43.54 -29.28
N ARG A 76 -9.18 44.23 -28.12
CA ARG A 76 -8.29 45.27 -27.56
C ARG A 76 -8.63 45.42 -26.06
N GLN A 77 -7.61 45.71 -25.25
CA GLN A 77 -7.68 46.03 -23.81
C GLN A 77 -8.86 46.93 -23.35
N ARG A 78 -9.32 46.72 -22.11
CA ARG A 78 -9.72 47.83 -21.22
C ARG A 78 -9.49 47.51 -19.73
N PHE A 79 -8.87 48.45 -19.01
CA PHE A 79 -8.72 48.46 -17.54
C PHE A 79 -9.98 49.06 -16.87
N GLY A 80 -10.29 48.67 -15.61
CA GLY A 80 -11.41 49.29 -14.87
C GLY A 80 -11.77 48.76 -13.47
N ASN A 81 -10.81 48.81 -12.53
CA ASN A 81 -10.94 49.00 -11.06
C ASN A 81 -12.10 48.40 -10.21
N ALA A 82 -11.69 47.70 -9.14
CA ALA A 82 -12.25 47.59 -7.77
C ALA A 82 -13.74 47.25 -7.50
N GLY A 83 -13.93 46.19 -6.70
CA GLY A 83 -15.15 45.87 -5.94
C GLY A 83 -15.02 44.52 -5.23
N ASP A 84 -15.05 44.50 -3.90
CA ASP A 84 -15.13 43.25 -3.11
C ASP A 84 -16.43 42.49 -3.42
N LEU A 85 -16.37 41.15 -3.51
CA LEU A 85 -17.46 40.21 -3.20
C LEU A 85 -16.99 38.75 -3.31
N GLU A 86 -16.78 38.14 -2.15
CA GLU A 86 -17.23 36.79 -1.77
C GLU A 86 -17.50 35.77 -2.91
N MET A 87 -16.61 34.78 -3.08
CA MET A 87 -16.89 33.63 -3.96
C MET A 87 -16.21 32.32 -3.52
N GLY A 88 -16.77 31.69 -2.48
CA GLY A 88 -16.62 30.24 -2.27
C GLY A 88 -17.43 29.41 -3.27
N SER A 89 -17.40 28.07 -3.12
CA SER A 89 -18.22 27.08 -3.84
C SER A 89 -17.94 26.82 -5.35
N ARG A 90 -17.39 27.74 -6.15
CA ARG A 90 -17.27 27.53 -7.62
C ARG A 90 -16.20 26.53 -8.13
N ILE A 91 -15.37 25.94 -7.28
CA ILE A 91 -14.20 25.13 -7.70
C ILE A 91 -14.52 23.63 -7.87
N TRP A 92 -15.68 23.15 -7.39
CA TRP A 92 -16.01 21.71 -7.39
C TRP A 92 -16.65 21.18 -8.68
N ASN A 93 -17.12 22.06 -9.56
CA ASN A 93 -17.94 21.68 -10.72
C ASN A 93 -17.14 21.54 -12.02
N THR A 94 -16.56 20.36 -12.24
CA THR A 94 -16.17 19.85 -13.57
C THR A 94 -16.68 18.42 -13.75
N ALA A 95 -18.00 18.31 -14.02
CA ALA A 95 -18.59 17.04 -14.45
C ALA A 95 -18.13 16.71 -15.88
N LEU A 96 -17.55 15.52 -16.07
CA LEU A 96 -17.23 14.98 -17.39
C LEU A 96 -18.45 14.27 -17.97
N PRO A 97 -18.81 14.49 -19.25
CA PRO A 97 -19.92 13.78 -19.88
C PRO A 97 -19.51 12.34 -20.19
N TYR A 98 -20.13 11.36 -19.51
CA TYR A 98 -20.14 9.97 -20.00
C TYR A 98 -21.15 9.87 -21.15
N ALA A 99 -20.66 9.49 -22.34
CA ALA A 99 -21.53 9.18 -23.46
C ALA A 99 -22.26 7.85 -23.19
N GLN A 100 -23.58 7.91 -22.96
CA GLN A 100 -24.42 6.72 -23.07
C GLN A 100 -24.47 6.30 -24.55
N HIS A 101 -24.04 5.07 -24.84
CA HIS A 101 -24.36 4.40 -26.09
C HIS A 101 -25.41 3.34 -25.78
N GLN A 102 -26.65 3.73 -26.02
CA GLN A 102 -27.83 2.88 -25.92
C GLN A 102 -27.85 1.99 -27.17
N PHE A 103 -27.61 0.69 -26.99
CA PHE A 103 -27.86 -0.32 -28.02
C PHE A 103 -29.29 -0.84 -27.83
N ASP A 104 -30.20 -0.40 -28.69
CA ASP A 104 -31.50 -1.04 -28.87
C ASP A 104 -31.29 -2.43 -29.48
N TYR A 105 -32.00 -3.43 -28.96
CA TYR A 105 -32.26 -4.68 -29.66
C TYR A 105 -33.67 -5.17 -29.34
N ASP A 106 -34.58 -4.88 -30.27
CA ASP A 106 -35.96 -5.36 -30.24
C ASP A 106 -36.10 -6.73 -30.92
N HIS A 107 -37.08 -7.49 -30.42
CA HIS A 107 -37.79 -8.59 -31.08
C HIS A 107 -37.03 -9.67 -31.89
N TYR A 108 -37.03 -10.88 -31.33
CA TYR A 108 -37.61 -12.04 -32.05
C TYR A 108 -38.55 -12.82 -31.12
N ALA A 109 -39.68 -13.25 -31.65
CA ALA A 109 -40.70 -14.05 -30.96
C ALA A 109 -41.05 -15.30 -31.81
N GLU A 110 -41.94 -16.15 -31.27
CA GLU A 110 -42.40 -17.45 -31.81
C GLU A 110 -41.45 -18.66 -31.57
N SER A 111 -41.91 -19.86 -31.19
CA SER A 111 -43.26 -20.31 -30.80
C SER A 111 -43.28 -21.65 -30.03
N THR A 112 -44.16 -21.73 -29.01
CA THR A 112 -44.98 -22.86 -28.52
C THR A 112 -44.43 -24.30 -28.37
N ASN A 113 -44.62 -24.91 -27.19
CA ASN A 113 -45.49 -26.11 -27.01
C ASN A 113 -45.75 -26.51 -25.53
N VAL A 114 -46.79 -27.31 -25.30
CA VAL A 114 -47.51 -27.53 -24.02
C VAL A 114 -47.57 -29.01 -23.60
N ALA A 115 -47.46 -29.31 -22.29
CA ALA A 115 -48.17 -30.37 -21.51
C ALA A 115 -47.51 -30.50 -20.11
N THR A 116 -48.13 -30.25 -18.94
CA THR A 116 -49.29 -30.88 -18.25
C THR A 116 -49.12 -32.36 -17.87
N ASN A 117 -48.80 -32.66 -16.60
CA ASN A 117 -49.65 -33.42 -15.64
C ASN A 117 -48.90 -33.96 -14.41
N ALA A 118 -49.59 -33.99 -13.28
CA ALA A 118 -49.19 -34.70 -12.05
C ALA A 118 -49.81 -36.12 -12.00
N PRO A 119 -49.48 -36.93 -10.97
CA PRO A 119 -50.52 -37.75 -10.35
C PRO A 119 -50.56 -37.67 -8.81
N THR A 120 -51.79 -37.71 -8.28
CA THR A 120 -52.15 -37.78 -6.86
C THR A 120 -52.33 -39.22 -6.36
N GLY A 121 -52.18 -39.47 -5.05
CA GLY A 121 -52.76 -40.68 -4.43
C GLY A 121 -52.40 -40.96 -2.96
N THR A 122 -53.22 -40.44 -2.02
CA THR A 122 -53.77 -41.08 -0.79
C THR A 122 -52.99 -42.20 -0.03
N ARG A 123 -53.03 -42.31 1.31
CA ARG A 123 -54.24 -42.30 2.17
C ARG A 123 -53.95 -42.34 3.70
N ASP A 124 -54.91 -41.88 4.52
CA ASP A 124 -55.25 -42.22 5.94
C ASP A 124 -54.14 -42.18 7.04
N LYS A 125 -54.21 -41.29 8.05
CA LYS A 125 -55.07 -41.24 9.26
C LYS A 125 -54.63 -42.16 10.42
N ASP A 126 -54.27 -41.57 11.56
CA ASP A 126 -55.14 -41.57 12.75
C ASP A 126 -54.65 -40.59 13.84
N GLN A 127 -55.42 -40.47 14.92
CA GLN A 127 -55.56 -39.28 15.76
C GLN A 127 -55.70 -39.70 17.23
N LEU A 128 -55.11 -38.98 18.21
CA LEU A 128 -55.77 -38.59 19.48
C LEU A 128 -54.84 -37.88 20.49
N SER A 129 -55.42 -36.78 20.98
CA SER A 129 -55.00 -35.82 22.00
C SER A 129 -55.17 -36.32 23.44
N ILE A 130 -54.50 -35.67 24.42
CA ILE A 130 -55.04 -35.07 25.68
C ILE A 130 -53.97 -35.00 26.81
N ASP A 131 -53.87 -33.82 27.44
CA ASP A 131 -53.05 -33.44 28.64
C ASP A 131 -53.65 -34.02 29.98
N PRO A 132 -53.43 -33.51 31.23
CA PRO A 132 -52.55 -32.43 31.74
C PRO A 132 -51.91 -32.59 33.16
N LEU A 133 -51.27 -31.49 33.61
CA LEU A 133 -51.27 -30.89 34.98
C LEU A 133 -50.16 -31.17 36.04
N THR A 134 -49.46 -30.07 36.38
CA THR A 134 -48.93 -29.61 37.70
C THR A 134 -47.86 -30.38 38.50
N HIS A 135 -46.78 -29.64 38.84
CA HIS A 135 -46.55 -29.25 40.24
C HIS A 135 -45.89 -27.85 40.35
N GLN A 136 -46.13 -27.18 41.47
CA GLN A 136 -45.82 -25.77 41.76
C GLN A 136 -45.25 -25.64 43.18
N GLN A 137 -44.26 -24.75 43.40
CA GLN A 137 -43.85 -24.06 44.67
C GLN A 137 -42.39 -23.54 44.53
N SER A 138 -41.91 -22.48 45.21
CA SER A 138 -42.56 -21.31 45.83
C SER A 138 -41.49 -20.31 46.35
N MET A 139 -41.49 -19.09 45.83
CA MET A 139 -41.25 -17.79 46.50
C MET A 139 -40.31 -17.68 47.73
N SER A 140 -39.33 -16.77 47.63
CA SER A 140 -39.04 -15.77 48.68
C SER A 140 -38.61 -14.44 48.06
N GLU A 141 -39.31 -13.36 48.38
CA GLU A 141 -39.02 -12.00 47.88
C GLU A 141 -37.95 -11.29 48.72
N SER A 142 -37.23 -10.35 48.11
CA SER A 142 -36.48 -9.31 48.81
C SER A 142 -36.45 -8.03 47.97
N THR A 143 -37.21 -7.03 48.42
CA THR A 143 -37.46 -5.77 47.73
C THR A 143 -36.26 -4.82 47.76
N CYS A 144 -35.88 -4.23 46.61
CA CYS A 144 -35.53 -2.81 46.53
C CYS A 144 -35.53 -2.30 45.07
N SER A 145 -36.29 -1.25 44.79
CA SER A 145 -36.21 -0.51 43.52
C SER A 145 -35.01 0.45 43.52
N CYS A 146 -34.39 0.67 42.36
CA CYS A 146 -33.94 2.00 41.95
C CYS A 146 -33.71 2.06 40.43
N GLN A 147 -34.28 3.09 39.79
CA GLN A 147 -33.92 3.49 38.43
C GLN A 147 -32.53 4.14 38.46
N ILE A 148 -31.72 3.93 37.41
CA ILE A 148 -30.58 4.81 37.11
C ILE A 148 -30.62 5.12 35.61
N GLU A 149 -31.18 6.28 35.28
CA GLU A 149 -30.85 6.98 34.04
C GLU A 149 -29.36 7.38 34.13
N GLN A 150 -28.58 7.11 33.07
CA GLN A 150 -27.18 7.55 33.04
C GLN A 150 -27.08 8.95 32.44
N ASP A 151 -26.93 9.92 33.33
CA ASP A 151 -26.66 11.33 33.03
C ASP A 151 -25.30 11.49 32.31
N PRO A 152 -25.25 12.10 31.11
CA PRO A 152 -24.00 12.27 30.35
C PRO A 152 -22.93 13.11 31.05
N ALA A 153 -23.25 13.85 32.12
CA ALA A 153 -22.29 14.65 32.88
C ALA A 153 -21.22 13.84 33.66
N ASN A 154 -21.35 12.51 33.79
CA ASN A 154 -20.40 11.70 34.57
C ASN A 154 -19.20 11.16 33.79
N LEU A 155 -19.22 11.17 32.45
CA LEU A 155 -18.07 10.76 31.64
C LEU A 155 -16.98 11.84 31.64
N GLU A 156 -17.39 13.10 31.60
CA GLU A 156 -16.50 14.28 31.62
C GLU A 156 -15.73 14.42 32.94
N ARG A 157 -16.29 13.92 34.04
CA ARG A 157 -15.68 13.99 35.39
C ARG A 157 -14.50 13.04 35.60
N ASN A 158 -14.47 11.91 34.91
CA ASN A 158 -13.38 10.93 34.99
C ASN A 158 -12.18 11.31 34.10
N LEU A 159 -12.40 12.10 33.05
CA LEU A 159 -11.33 12.66 32.20
C LEU A 159 -10.58 13.83 32.85
N LEU A 160 -11.09 14.39 33.96
CA LEU A 160 -10.51 15.55 34.65
C LEU A 160 -9.65 15.20 35.89
N LEU A 161 -9.36 13.92 36.13
CA LEU A 161 -8.66 13.44 37.34
C LEU A 161 -7.19 13.04 37.16
N GLU A 162 -6.64 13.00 35.94
CA GLU A 162 -5.21 12.72 35.70
C GLU A 162 -4.34 13.93 35.32
N THR A 163 -4.89 15.15 35.33
CA THR A 163 -4.09 16.39 35.19
C THR A 163 -3.83 17.04 36.54
N SER A 164 -2.74 16.67 37.22
CA SER A 164 -2.31 17.31 38.48
C SER A 164 -0.81 17.25 38.76
N PHE A 165 -0.01 17.84 37.87
CA PHE A 165 1.27 18.46 38.25
C PHE A 165 1.43 19.83 37.58
N LEU A 166 2.16 20.73 38.26
CA LEU A 166 2.30 22.17 38.00
C LEU A 166 1.10 23.04 38.44
N LYS A 167 1.23 23.64 39.63
CA LYS A 167 0.43 24.77 40.09
C LYS A 167 1.32 26.02 40.14
N PRO A 168 0.89 27.19 39.64
CA PRO A 168 1.70 28.41 39.62
C PRO A 168 1.67 29.14 40.98
N ALA A 169 2.72 29.93 41.25
CA ALA A 169 2.74 30.90 42.34
C ALA A 169 3.13 32.28 41.79
N HIS A 170 2.33 33.30 42.08
CA HIS A 170 2.60 34.68 41.67
C HIS A 170 3.44 35.44 42.70
N ASN A 171 4.43 36.15 42.18
CA ASN A 171 4.90 37.50 42.54
C ASN A 171 5.17 37.84 44.03
N ALA A 172 6.45 38.05 44.33
CA ALA A 172 6.89 39.09 45.27
C ALA A 172 8.13 39.80 44.68
N ASP A 173 8.09 41.12 44.61
CA ASP A 173 9.18 41.96 44.06
C ASP A 173 10.43 41.98 44.96
N THR A 174 11.63 41.92 44.38
CA THR A 174 12.87 42.59 44.84
C THR A 174 13.92 42.60 43.72
N GLN A 175 14.82 43.61 43.69
CA GLN A 175 15.57 44.05 42.51
C GLN A 175 16.92 43.34 42.22
N LEU A 176 17.20 43.17 40.92
CA LEU A 176 18.48 43.37 40.19
C LEU A 176 19.84 43.02 40.83
N HIS A 177 20.54 42.00 40.28
CA HIS A 177 21.83 42.19 39.57
C HIS A 177 22.21 40.98 38.69
N PRO A 178 23.02 41.14 37.61
CA PRO A 178 23.27 40.08 36.62
C PRO A 178 24.61 39.36 36.82
N GLN A 179 24.65 38.04 36.63
CA GLN A 179 25.90 37.29 36.42
C GLN A 179 25.80 36.24 35.31
N THR A 180 26.68 36.43 34.32
CA THR A 180 27.30 35.52 33.34
C THR A 180 26.77 34.09 33.17
N ILE A 181 26.29 33.79 31.96
CA ILE A 181 26.04 32.43 31.48
C ILE A 181 27.34 31.80 30.97
N SER A 182 27.67 30.60 31.45
CA SER A 182 28.66 29.70 30.83
C SER A 182 27.95 28.74 29.87
N PRO A 183 28.50 28.45 28.67
CA PRO A 183 27.90 27.49 27.76
C PRO A 183 28.18 26.04 28.20
N PRO A 184 27.20 25.12 28.15
CA PRO A 184 27.48 23.69 28.24
C PRO A 184 28.17 23.18 26.97
N ALA A 185 28.94 22.11 27.13
CA ALA A 185 29.79 21.55 26.07
C ALA A 185 29.03 20.79 24.96
N SER A 186 29.75 20.45 23.91
CA SER A 186 29.29 19.70 22.73
C SER A 186 28.60 18.37 23.08
N PHE A 187 27.48 18.09 22.40
CA PHE A 187 26.85 16.78 22.42
C PHE A 187 27.64 15.77 21.57
N ASP A 188 28.05 14.66 22.19
CA ASP A 188 28.47 13.45 21.47
C ASP A 188 27.25 12.66 21.00
N THR A 189 27.21 12.30 19.71
CA THR A 189 26.20 11.40 19.14
C THR A 189 26.55 9.94 19.42
N ASN A 190 25.85 9.33 20.37
CA ASN A 190 25.74 7.87 20.49
C ASN A 190 24.26 7.46 20.56
N LEU A 191 23.76 6.93 19.44
CA LEU A 191 22.35 6.56 19.22
C LEU A 191 22.14 5.06 19.44
N GLU A 192 22.28 4.56 20.67
CA GLU A 192 22.02 3.14 20.99
C GLU A 192 21.09 2.88 22.19
N ASN A 193 20.76 3.89 23.01
CA ASN A 193 20.01 3.69 24.27
C ASN A 193 18.51 4.07 24.21
N PHE A 194 17.77 3.44 23.30
CA PHE A 194 16.30 3.31 23.38
C PHE A 194 15.84 1.87 23.14
N ASN A 195 16.46 0.91 23.83
CA ASN A 195 16.07 -0.50 23.80
C ASN A 195 15.67 -1.01 25.21
N VAL A 196 14.73 -0.32 25.86
CA VAL A 196 14.18 -0.69 27.17
C VAL A 196 12.69 -1.00 27.02
N ASN A 197 12.39 -2.15 26.42
CA ASN A 197 11.10 -2.86 26.47
C ASN A 197 11.09 -4.15 25.60
N GLN A 198 12.04 -4.31 24.68
CA GLN A 198 12.06 -5.41 23.70
C GLN A 198 12.21 -6.80 24.36
N ASP A 199 13.19 -6.97 25.26
CA ASP A 199 13.48 -8.25 25.91
C ASP A 199 12.31 -8.81 26.74
N ILE A 200 11.51 -7.92 27.34
CA ILE A 200 10.33 -8.31 28.13
C ILE A 200 9.22 -8.84 27.21
N TYR A 201 9.02 -8.22 26.05
CA TYR A 201 8.08 -8.73 25.04
C TYR A 201 8.55 -10.05 24.42
N GLU A 202 9.84 -10.20 24.09
CA GLU A 202 10.35 -11.46 23.50
C GLU A 202 10.30 -12.65 24.48
N SER A 203 10.49 -12.40 25.78
CA SER A 203 10.27 -13.37 26.86
C SER A 203 8.81 -13.89 26.89
N VAL A 204 7.83 -12.98 26.83
CA VAL A 204 6.39 -13.34 26.90
C VAL A 204 5.89 -13.96 25.60
N LEU A 205 6.41 -13.54 24.44
CA LEU A 205 6.08 -14.12 23.13
C LEU A 205 6.69 -15.51 22.93
N SER A 206 7.92 -15.77 23.42
CA SER A 206 8.56 -17.10 23.33
C SER A 206 7.80 -18.18 24.12
N ASN A 207 7.19 -17.81 25.24
CA ASN A 207 6.44 -18.74 26.10
C ASN A 207 5.07 -19.18 25.53
N ASN A 208 4.61 -18.57 24.43
CA ASN A 208 3.35 -18.93 23.75
C ASN A 208 3.56 -19.68 22.43
N LEU A 209 4.79 -20.07 22.09
CA LEU A 209 5.03 -20.98 20.97
C LEU A 209 4.59 -22.41 21.36
N PRO A 210 3.70 -23.07 20.58
CA PRO A 210 3.62 -24.53 20.62
C PRO A 210 5.02 -25.08 20.37
N GLN A 211 5.49 -26.00 21.23
CA GLN A 211 6.88 -26.47 21.18
C GLN A 211 7.26 -26.93 19.77
N LEU A 212 8.43 -26.46 19.32
CA LEU A 212 8.99 -26.67 17.99
C LEU A 212 9.36 -28.15 17.77
N GLN A 213 8.35 -28.98 17.53
CA GLN A 213 8.51 -30.44 17.44
C GLN A 213 7.78 -31.07 16.25
N ASP A 214 7.10 -30.29 15.41
CA ASP A 214 6.63 -30.77 14.10
C ASP A 214 7.78 -30.71 13.09
N SER A 215 8.34 -31.87 12.77
CA SER A 215 9.41 -32.03 11.78
C SER A 215 8.91 -31.87 10.33
N TRP A 216 7.61 -31.65 10.16
CA TRP A 216 6.95 -31.56 8.86
C TRP A 216 7.58 -30.55 7.89
N SER A 217 7.51 -30.97 6.63
CA SER A 217 7.82 -30.23 5.42
C SER A 217 6.75 -30.56 4.38
N PRO A 218 6.32 -29.60 3.53
CA PRO A 218 5.39 -29.89 2.46
C PRO A 218 6.01 -30.87 1.45
N SER A 219 5.20 -31.74 0.86
CA SER A 219 5.68 -32.68 -0.16
C SER A 219 5.89 -32.02 -1.52
N ALA A 220 6.56 -32.74 -2.43
CA ALA A 220 6.76 -32.27 -3.80
C ALA A 220 5.44 -31.97 -4.53
N GLN A 221 4.36 -32.71 -4.23
CA GLN A 221 3.04 -32.48 -4.81
C GLN A 221 2.41 -31.18 -4.26
N GLN A 222 2.50 -30.95 -2.94
CA GLN A 222 2.06 -29.70 -2.33
C GLN A 222 2.87 -28.50 -2.84
N ILE A 223 4.19 -28.65 -2.99
CA ILE A 223 5.05 -27.59 -3.51
C ILE A 223 4.68 -27.25 -4.95
N ALA A 224 4.57 -28.24 -5.84
CA ALA A 224 4.26 -28.02 -7.26
C ALA A 224 2.87 -27.41 -7.46
N ARG A 225 1.85 -27.93 -6.75
CA ARG A 225 0.47 -27.41 -6.79
C ARG A 225 0.39 -25.99 -6.24
N GLY A 226 1.03 -25.71 -5.10
CA GLY A 226 1.06 -24.36 -4.52
C GLY A 226 1.81 -23.34 -5.37
N CYS A 227 2.92 -23.71 -6.03
CA CYS A 227 3.59 -22.81 -6.97
C CYS A 227 2.69 -22.47 -8.18
N ASN A 228 1.96 -23.46 -8.73
CA ASN A 228 1.00 -23.22 -9.80
C ASN A 228 -0.16 -22.29 -9.35
N LEU A 229 -0.71 -22.51 -8.15
CA LEU A 229 -1.73 -21.64 -7.55
C LEU A 229 -1.21 -20.21 -7.32
N PHE A 230 0.03 -20.05 -6.83
CA PHE A 230 0.66 -18.74 -6.64
C PHE A 230 0.75 -17.96 -7.96
N PHE A 231 1.28 -18.56 -9.01
CA PHE A 231 1.41 -17.88 -10.29
C PHE A 231 0.05 -17.56 -10.93
N THR A 232 -0.95 -18.43 -10.75
CA THR A 232 -2.31 -18.22 -11.27
C THR A 232 -3.07 -17.11 -10.53
N HIS A 233 -3.04 -17.09 -9.20
CA HIS A 233 -3.94 -16.28 -8.38
C HIS A 233 -3.30 -15.11 -7.64
N VAL A 234 -1.99 -15.17 -7.35
CA VAL A 234 -1.32 -14.24 -6.44
C VAL A 234 -0.29 -13.36 -7.15
N SER A 235 0.47 -13.92 -8.10
CA SER A 235 1.60 -13.24 -8.74
C SER A 235 1.25 -11.90 -9.38
N HIS A 236 0.02 -11.73 -9.86
CA HIS A 236 -0.40 -10.54 -10.59
C HIS A 236 -0.50 -9.28 -9.70
N PHE A 237 -0.88 -9.43 -8.42
CA PHE A 237 -0.93 -8.32 -7.45
C PHE A 237 0.35 -8.17 -6.60
N VAL A 238 1.27 -9.16 -6.67
CA VAL A 238 2.63 -9.11 -6.11
C VAL A 238 3.67 -9.66 -7.11
N PRO A 239 3.94 -8.94 -8.23
CA PRO A 239 4.68 -9.47 -9.39
C PRO A 239 6.20 -9.44 -9.22
N PHE A 240 6.72 -9.94 -8.09
CA PHE A 240 8.16 -9.95 -7.80
C PHE A 240 8.89 -11.25 -8.19
N LEU A 241 8.18 -12.36 -8.45
CA LEU A 241 8.74 -13.61 -8.97
C LEU A 241 8.46 -13.73 -10.47
N HIS A 242 9.50 -14.03 -11.24
CA HIS A 242 9.40 -14.23 -12.69
C HIS A 242 9.04 -15.69 -13.01
N GLN A 243 7.80 -15.93 -13.45
CA GLN A 243 7.27 -17.28 -13.65
C GLN A 243 8.12 -18.17 -14.59
N PRO A 244 8.59 -17.72 -15.77
CA PRO A 244 9.39 -18.56 -16.69
C PRO A 244 10.75 -19.02 -16.15
N THR A 245 11.34 -18.32 -15.17
CA THR A 245 12.67 -18.67 -14.61
C THR A 245 12.62 -19.02 -13.12
N PHE A 246 11.44 -19.16 -12.52
CA PHE A 246 11.32 -19.52 -11.12
C PHE A 246 11.61 -21.01 -10.91
N ASP A 247 12.76 -21.30 -10.31
CA ASP A 247 13.12 -22.65 -9.86
C ASP A 247 12.94 -22.77 -8.35
N VAL A 248 11.97 -23.60 -7.94
CA VAL A 248 11.66 -23.85 -6.53
C VAL A 248 12.79 -24.58 -5.78
N THR A 249 13.69 -25.27 -6.49
CA THR A 249 14.85 -25.97 -5.90
C THR A 249 15.96 -24.99 -5.49
N LEU A 250 15.98 -23.79 -6.08
CA LEU A 250 16.91 -22.71 -5.75
C LEU A 250 16.32 -21.72 -4.72
N ALA A 251 15.02 -21.79 -4.45
CA ALA A 251 14.34 -20.92 -3.49
C ALA A 251 14.61 -21.34 -2.04
N ALA A 252 14.79 -20.37 -1.14
CA ALA A 252 14.96 -20.65 0.28
C ALA A 252 13.69 -21.33 0.88
N PRO A 253 13.82 -22.31 1.80
CA PRO A 253 12.66 -23.05 2.33
C PRO A 253 11.60 -22.16 2.98
N TYR A 254 12.00 -21.07 3.65
CA TYR A 254 11.08 -20.10 4.24
C TYR A 254 10.28 -19.33 3.17
N LEU A 255 10.90 -19.02 2.01
CA LEU A 255 10.23 -18.38 0.88
C LEU A 255 9.22 -19.34 0.26
N VAL A 256 9.61 -20.59 0.00
CA VAL A 256 8.70 -21.63 -0.50
C VAL A 256 7.47 -21.77 0.41
N LEU A 257 7.66 -21.91 1.72
CA LEU A 257 6.54 -21.99 2.67
C LEU A 257 5.64 -20.74 2.65
N SER A 258 6.23 -19.54 2.50
CA SER A 258 5.43 -18.31 2.38
C SER A 258 4.66 -18.19 1.05
N ILE A 259 5.19 -18.77 -0.04
CA ILE A 259 4.45 -18.93 -1.31
C ILE A 259 3.27 -19.88 -1.09
N LEU A 260 3.48 -21.02 -0.43
CA LEU A 260 2.42 -21.98 -0.16
C LEU A 260 1.32 -21.41 0.78
N CYS A 261 1.67 -20.61 1.79
CA CYS A 261 0.66 -20.08 2.72
C CYS A 261 -0.33 -19.11 2.04
N VAL A 262 0.13 -18.27 1.11
CA VAL A 262 -0.81 -17.45 0.31
C VAL A 262 -1.49 -18.28 -0.80
N ALA A 263 -0.79 -19.22 -1.43
CA ALA A 263 -1.32 -19.96 -2.57
C ALA A 263 -2.48 -20.92 -2.21
N TYR A 264 -2.40 -21.59 -1.06
CA TYR A 264 -3.45 -22.51 -0.60
C TYR A 264 -4.72 -21.81 -0.08
N GLN A 265 -4.73 -20.47 -0.06
CA GLN A 265 -5.96 -19.69 0.03
C GLN A 265 -6.79 -19.73 -1.26
N HIS A 266 -6.30 -20.36 -2.34
CA HIS A 266 -6.97 -20.47 -3.65
C HIS A 266 -7.11 -21.92 -4.16
N GLY A 267 -6.60 -22.94 -3.45
CA GLY A 267 -6.81 -24.35 -3.80
C GLY A 267 -6.76 -25.28 -2.59
N GLU A 268 -7.15 -26.54 -2.74
CA GLU A 268 -7.18 -27.53 -1.65
C GLU A 268 -5.87 -28.32 -1.51
N ASP A 269 -5.67 -28.98 -0.36
CA ASP A 269 -4.49 -29.81 -0.11
C ASP A 269 -4.59 -31.14 -0.87
N PRO A 270 -3.70 -31.41 -1.83
CA PRO A 270 -3.72 -32.65 -2.60
C PRO A 270 -3.46 -33.90 -1.74
N GLU A 271 -2.78 -33.79 -0.59
CA GLU A 271 -2.55 -34.94 0.31
C GLU A 271 -3.79 -35.33 1.11
N CYS A 272 -4.69 -34.38 1.32
CA CYS A 272 -5.98 -34.61 1.93
C CYS A 272 -7.03 -35.10 0.91
N GLY A 273 -6.64 -35.37 -0.34
CA GLY A 273 -7.56 -35.76 -1.42
C GLY A 273 -8.50 -34.64 -1.85
N ASP A 274 -7.99 -33.40 -1.87
CA ASP A 274 -8.72 -32.18 -2.23
C ASP A 274 -10.00 -31.94 -1.40
N GLN A 275 -10.00 -32.36 -0.13
CA GLN A 275 -11.09 -32.08 0.82
C GLN A 275 -11.33 -30.57 0.96
N VAL A 276 -12.59 -30.14 0.91
CA VAL A 276 -12.99 -28.72 0.95
C VAL A 276 -12.50 -28.06 2.25
N GLY A 277 -11.71 -27.00 2.12
CA GLY A 277 -11.13 -26.24 3.23
C GLY A 277 -9.78 -26.78 3.75
N SER A 278 -9.30 -27.92 3.24
CA SER A 278 -7.99 -28.48 3.60
C SER A 278 -6.82 -27.55 3.21
N GLY A 279 -6.97 -26.79 2.12
CA GLY A 279 -5.97 -25.80 1.71
C GLY A 279 -5.75 -24.71 2.77
N VAL A 280 -6.81 -24.26 3.46
CA VAL A 280 -6.68 -23.25 4.51
C VAL A 280 -5.84 -23.77 5.69
N LEU A 281 -6.03 -25.04 6.06
CA LEU A 281 -5.25 -25.71 7.11
C LEU A 281 -3.77 -25.85 6.71
N LEU A 282 -3.51 -26.28 5.47
CA LEU A 282 -2.15 -26.36 4.93
C LEU A 282 -1.47 -24.98 4.88
N SER A 283 -2.22 -23.94 4.51
CA SER A 283 -1.75 -22.55 4.54
C SER A 283 -1.29 -22.14 5.94
N THR A 284 -2.13 -22.35 6.97
CA THR A 284 -1.80 -22.00 8.36
C THR A 284 -0.56 -22.77 8.84
N ARG A 285 -0.45 -24.07 8.50
CA ARG A 285 0.74 -24.87 8.82
C ARG A 285 2.00 -24.31 8.15
N CYS A 286 1.92 -23.95 6.87
CA CYS A 286 3.00 -23.29 6.14
C CYS A 286 3.41 -21.95 6.75
N PHE A 287 2.45 -21.12 7.16
CA PHE A 287 2.70 -19.82 7.80
C PHE A 287 3.49 -19.96 9.11
N HIS A 288 3.04 -20.81 10.04
CA HIS A 288 3.76 -21.03 11.30
C HIS A 288 5.15 -21.66 11.07
N ARG A 289 5.26 -22.61 10.12
CA ARG A 289 6.54 -23.26 9.79
C ARG A 289 7.54 -22.28 9.17
N ALA A 290 7.10 -21.39 8.27
CA ALA A 290 7.94 -20.35 7.69
C ALA A 290 8.50 -19.42 8.76
N ARG A 291 7.63 -18.93 9.65
CA ARG A 291 8.02 -18.05 10.78
C ARG A 291 9.06 -18.70 11.69
N ALA A 292 8.86 -19.97 12.05
CA ALA A 292 9.81 -20.71 12.87
C ALA A 292 11.19 -20.86 12.20
N LEU A 293 11.24 -21.08 10.87
CA LEU A 293 12.50 -21.14 10.14
C LEU A 293 13.23 -19.80 10.09
N ILE A 294 12.51 -18.68 9.91
CA ILE A 294 13.11 -17.34 9.85
C ILE A 294 13.86 -17.03 11.16
N THR A 295 13.21 -17.24 12.32
CA THR A 295 13.83 -17.04 13.65
C THR A 295 15.07 -17.90 13.88
N SER A 296 15.18 -19.06 13.20
CA SER A 296 16.34 -19.95 13.33
C SER A 296 17.51 -19.65 12.40
N ASN A 297 17.38 -18.71 11.45
CA ASN A 297 18.27 -18.59 10.29
C ASN A 297 18.89 -17.19 10.09
N GLU A 298 19.03 -16.38 11.15
CA GLU A 298 19.57 -15.02 11.05
C GLU A 298 21.09 -14.93 10.76
N GLU A 299 21.84 -16.04 10.79
CA GLU A 299 23.32 -16.00 10.82
C GLU A 299 24.08 -16.36 9.52
N ARG A 300 23.46 -16.79 8.41
CA ARG A 300 24.27 -17.39 7.31
C ARG A 300 23.68 -17.39 5.88
N ALA A 301 24.08 -16.45 5.03
CA ALA A 301 24.04 -16.56 3.54
C ALA A 301 24.74 -15.39 2.81
N ASP A 302 24.90 -15.50 1.48
CA ASP A 302 25.17 -14.38 0.57
C ASP A 302 24.14 -13.25 0.79
N ARG A 303 24.62 -12.07 1.19
CA ARG A 303 23.79 -11.03 1.81
C ARG A 303 22.65 -10.57 0.91
N LEU A 304 22.91 -10.33 -0.38
CA LEU A 304 21.93 -9.69 -1.26
C LEU A 304 20.82 -10.66 -1.70
N THR A 305 21.17 -11.85 -2.17
CA THR A 305 20.17 -12.83 -2.62
C THR A 305 19.29 -13.27 -1.45
N HIS A 306 19.88 -13.45 -0.27
CA HIS A 306 19.17 -13.73 0.98
C HIS A 306 18.26 -12.57 1.41
N THR A 307 18.73 -11.31 1.32
CA THR A 307 17.92 -10.11 1.60
C THR A 307 16.66 -10.09 0.76
N VAL A 308 16.76 -10.26 -0.57
CA VAL A 308 15.58 -10.19 -1.46
C VAL A 308 14.59 -11.31 -1.13
N MET A 309 15.05 -12.57 -1.01
CA MET A 309 14.16 -13.68 -0.65
C MET A 309 13.51 -13.50 0.73
N MET A 310 14.24 -12.98 1.72
CA MET A 310 13.74 -12.75 3.07
C MET A 310 12.74 -11.58 3.10
N ALA A 311 12.95 -10.51 2.33
CA ALA A 311 11.98 -9.42 2.16
C ALA A 311 10.68 -9.90 1.48
N GLN A 312 10.79 -10.70 0.41
CA GLN A 312 9.65 -11.37 -0.24
C GLN A 312 8.88 -12.26 0.74
N THR A 313 9.60 -12.97 1.62
CA THR A 313 9.01 -13.85 2.63
C THR A 313 8.24 -13.06 3.68
N TYR A 314 8.83 -12.02 4.28
CA TYR A 314 8.12 -11.15 5.22
C TYR A 314 6.89 -10.50 4.59
N LEU A 315 6.97 -10.14 3.30
CA LEU A 315 5.85 -9.55 2.57
C LEU A 315 4.68 -10.54 2.42
N LEU A 316 4.94 -11.76 1.96
CA LEU A 316 3.90 -12.79 1.82
C LEU A 316 3.31 -13.22 3.18
N LEU A 317 4.13 -13.34 4.22
CA LEU A 317 3.66 -13.69 5.56
C LEU A 317 2.77 -12.59 6.16
N GLN A 318 3.08 -11.30 5.95
CA GLN A 318 2.21 -10.21 6.41
C GLN A 318 0.88 -10.16 5.67
N ILE A 319 0.88 -10.37 4.35
CA ILE A 319 -0.37 -10.51 3.57
C ILE A 319 -1.20 -11.67 4.14
N CYS A 320 -0.57 -12.83 4.38
CA CYS A 320 -1.25 -14.00 4.96
C CYS A 320 -1.87 -13.71 6.33
N ALA A 321 -1.09 -13.16 7.26
CA ALA A 321 -1.54 -12.83 8.60
C ALA A 321 -2.70 -11.83 8.61
N MET A 322 -2.58 -10.72 7.87
CA MET A 322 -3.58 -9.65 7.89
C MET A 322 -4.84 -9.97 7.08
N MET A 323 -4.70 -10.59 5.90
CA MET A 323 -5.79 -10.69 4.92
C MET A 323 -6.46 -12.05 4.87
N TYR A 324 -5.74 -13.13 5.22
CA TYR A 324 -6.24 -14.49 5.06
C TYR A 324 -6.48 -15.21 6.40
N LEU A 325 -5.64 -14.99 7.41
CA LEU A 325 -5.77 -15.57 8.75
C LEU A 325 -6.57 -14.66 9.71
N CYS A 326 -6.28 -13.35 9.72
CA CYS A 326 -6.85 -12.35 10.63
C CYS A 326 -6.65 -12.72 12.13
N GLY A 327 -7.28 -11.99 13.06
CA GLY A 327 -7.20 -12.30 14.49
C GLY A 327 -5.76 -12.35 15.05
N ASP A 328 -5.48 -13.31 15.92
CA ASP A 328 -4.23 -13.37 16.71
C ASP A 328 -2.94 -13.48 15.87
N ASP A 329 -3.01 -14.03 14.65
CA ASP A 329 -1.84 -14.11 13.75
C ASP A 329 -1.37 -12.73 13.25
N SER A 330 -2.23 -11.70 13.31
CA SER A 330 -1.86 -10.31 13.02
C SER A 330 -0.88 -9.71 14.03
N THR A 331 -0.79 -10.24 15.26
CA THR A 331 0.07 -9.69 16.33
C THR A 331 1.56 -9.66 15.96
N PHE A 332 1.98 -10.52 15.04
CA PHE A 332 3.36 -10.61 14.57
C PHE A 332 3.68 -9.64 13.41
N VAL A 333 2.66 -9.05 12.78
CA VAL A 333 2.80 -8.20 11.58
C VAL A 333 3.63 -6.95 11.84
N PRO A 334 3.48 -6.20 12.95
CA PRO A 334 4.35 -5.04 13.22
C PRO A 334 5.84 -5.38 13.28
N LYS A 335 6.21 -6.53 13.87
CA LYS A 335 7.61 -7.00 13.89
C LYS A 335 8.07 -7.39 12.48
N MET A 336 7.28 -8.18 11.75
CA MET A 336 7.60 -8.57 10.37
C MET A 336 7.73 -7.36 9.44
N HIS A 337 6.89 -6.34 9.60
CA HIS A 337 6.95 -5.09 8.83
C HIS A 337 8.24 -4.33 9.12
N SER A 338 8.53 -4.06 10.39
CA SER A 338 9.77 -3.37 10.81
C SER A 338 11.03 -4.10 10.32
N SER A 339 11.07 -5.44 10.44
CA SER A 339 12.14 -6.28 9.91
C SER A 339 12.27 -6.17 8.38
N MET A 340 11.16 -6.21 7.63
CA MET A 340 11.14 -6.06 6.17
C MET A 340 11.69 -4.71 5.72
N ILE A 341 11.27 -3.61 6.35
CA ILE A 341 11.74 -2.25 6.01
C ILE A 341 13.23 -2.09 6.36
N SER A 342 13.65 -2.57 7.53
CA SER A 342 15.05 -2.53 7.98
C SER A 342 15.96 -3.33 7.06
N LEU A 343 15.51 -4.51 6.64
CA LEU A 343 16.19 -5.38 5.70
C LEU A 343 16.30 -4.73 4.30
N ALA A 344 15.24 -4.12 3.80
CA ALA A 344 15.26 -3.43 2.50
C ALA A 344 16.27 -2.26 2.48
N ARG A 345 16.37 -1.50 3.58
CA ARG A 345 17.39 -0.45 3.75
C ARG A 345 18.80 -1.02 3.87
N ALA A 346 19.04 -1.90 4.85
CA ALA A 346 20.37 -2.42 5.17
C ALA A 346 20.95 -3.36 4.10
N GLY A 347 20.10 -4.04 3.33
CA GLY A 347 20.46 -4.88 2.21
C GLY A 347 20.58 -4.15 0.86
N GLY A 348 20.46 -2.82 0.85
CA GLY A 348 20.65 -1.99 -0.35
C GLY A 348 19.53 -2.07 -1.38
N MET A 349 18.35 -2.59 -1.02
CA MET A 349 17.23 -2.75 -1.97
C MET A 349 16.73 -1.42 -2.52
N MET A 350 16.92 -0.32 -1.79
CA MET A 350 16.59 1.05 -2.21
C MET A 350 17.25 1.47 -3.52
N HIS A 351 18.36 0.84 -3.91
CA HIS A 351 19.13 1.15 -5.11
C HIS A 351 19.03 0.05 -6.19
N PRO A 352 19.17 0.42 -7.48
CA PRO A 352 19.36 -0.54 -8.57
C PRO A 352 20.55 -1.46 -8.31
N LEU A 353 20.48 -2.69 -8.81
CA LEU A 353 21.65 -3.58 -8.79
C LEU A 353 22.74 -3.02 -9.70
N SER A 354 23.98 -3.02 -9.21
CA SER A 354 25.15 -2.72 -10.03
C SER A 354 25.40 -3.88 -10.99
N ILE A 355 24.98 -3.72 -12.25
CA ILE A 355 25.27 -4.65 -13.34
C ILE A 355 26.56 -4.19 -14.00
N GLU A 356 27.57 -5.05 -14.06
CA GLU A 356 28.82 -4.72 -14.77
C GLU A 356 28.56 -4.63 -16.29
N PRO A 357 29.23 -3.71 -17.01
CA PRO A 357 28.98 -3.49 -18.43
C PRO A 357 29.31 -4.74 -19.27
N ALA A 358 28.26 -5.40 -19.76
CA ALA A 358 28.30 -6.75 -20.30
C ALA A 358 28.83 -6.86 -21.74
N ALA A 359 30.02 -6.35 -22.00
CA ALA A 359 30.64 -6.31 -23.33
C ALA A 359 30.99 -7.69 -23.94
N THR A 360 30.84 -8.79 -23.18
CA THR A 360 31.31 -10.14 -23.55
C THR A 360 30.37 -11.29 -23.17
N GLN A 361 29.13 -11.03 -22.77
CA GLN A 361 28.19 -12.06 -22.30
C GLN A 361 27.18 -12.51 -23.37
N ASP A 362 26.71 -13.74 -23.26
CA ASP A 362 25.66 -14.30 -24.11
C ASP A 362 24.26 -13.78 -23.74
N LEU A 363 23.29 -14.00 -24.63
CA LEU A 363 21.94 -13.44 -24.49
C LEU A 363 21.15 -14.00 -23.29
N GLU A 364 21.40 -15.25 -22.90
CA GLU A 364 20.75 -15.88 -21.74
C GLU A 364 21.28 -15.24 -20.45
N SER A 365 22.61 -15.08 -20.33
CA SER A 365 23.25 -14.38 -19.21
C SER A 365 22.74 -12.94 -19.04
N LEU A 366 22.53 -12.20 -20.15
CA LEU A 366 21.96 -10.85 -20.12
C LEU A 366 20.51 -10.84 -19.62
N TRP A 367 19.68 -11.76 -20.11
CA TRP A 367 18.28 -11.87 -19.71
C TRP A 367 18.13 -12.28 -18.25
N GLN A 368 18.91 -13.24 -17.77
CA GLN A 368 18.91 -13.65 -16.35
C GLN A 368 19.32 -12.50 -15.42
N GLN A 369 20.28 -11.66 -15.82
CA GLN A 369 20.65 -10.45 -15.06
C GLN A 369 19.54 -9.39 -15.07
N PHE A 370 18.88 -9.19 -16.21
CA PHE A 370 17.69 -8.33 -16.31
C PHE A 370 16.58 -8.82 -15.38
N ILE A 371 16.24 -10.12 -15.41
CA ILE A 371 15.22 -10.70 -14.53
C ILE A 371 15.60 -10.55 -13.05
N LYS A 372 16.87 -10.76 -12.68
CA LYS A 372 17.35 -10.55 -11.30
C LYS A 372 17.19 -9.08 -10.85
N ALA A 373 17.55 -8.12 -11.71
CA ALA A 373 17.42 -6.70 -11.40
C ALA A 373 15.96 -6.24 -11.36
N GLU A 374 15.12 -6.72 -12.27
CA GLU A 374 13.68 -6.43 -12.31
C GLU A 374 12.94 -7.06 -11.13
N SER A 375 13.27 -8.30 -10.73
CA SER A 375 12.73 -8.94 -9.51
C SER A 375 13.10 -8.17 -8.24
N HIS A 376 14.37 -7.76 -8.10
CA HIS A 376 14.84 -6.92 -6.99
C HIS A 376 14.08 -5.58 -6.92
N LYS A 377 13.93 -4.89 -8.06
CA LYS A 377 13.14 -3.67 -8.19
C LYS A 377 11.66 -3.87 -7.82
N ARG A 378 10.99 -4.87 -8.42
CA ARG A 378 9.57 -5.18 -8.19
C ARG A 378 9.32 -5.60 -6.74
N THR A 379 10.28 -6.27 -6.09
CA THR A 379 10.22 -6.56 -4.65
C THR A 379 10.17 -5.27 -3.82
N LEU A 380 11.02 -4.27 -4.09
CA LEU A 380 10.96 -3.00 -3.35
C LEU A 380 9.63 -2.26 -3.58
N PHE A 381 9.11 -2.25 -4.81
CA PHE A 381 7.78 -1.68 -5.09
C PHE A 381 6.67 -2.41 -4.31
N ALA A 382 6.75 -3.73 -4.16
CA ALA A 382 5.82 -4.48 -3.31
C ALA A 382 5.95 -4.12 -1.82
N VAL A 383 7.18 -3.91 -1.32
CA VAL A 383 7.44 -3.42 0.05
C VAL A 383 6.81 -2.03 0.26
N HIS A 384 6.98 -1.09 -0.68
CA HIS A 384 6.37 0.25 -0.64
C HIS A 384 4.83 0.22 -0.71
N GLN A 385 4.26 -0.66 -1.53
CA GLN A 385 2.82 -0.86 -1.61
C GLN A 385 2.26 -1.36 -0.27
N ILE A 386 2.88 -2.35 0.36
CA ILE A 386 2.42 -2.91 1.64
C ILE A 386 2.57 -1.91 2.79
N ASP A 387 3.68 -1.17 2.85
CA ASP A 387 3.88 -0.05 3.79
C ASP A 387 2.78 1.02 3.65
N THR A 388 2.35 1.29 2.42
CA THR A 388 1.24 2.22 2.16
C THR A 388 -0.12 1.63 2.56
N LEU A 389 -0.37 0.35 2.28
CA LEU A 389 -1.63 -0.32 2.65
C LEU A 389 -1.82 -0.36 4.18
N TRP A 390 -0.76 -0.51 4.96
CA TRP A 390 -0.83 -0.39 6.43
C TRP A 390 -1.15 1.03 6.89
N TYR A 391 -0.65 2.07 6.23
CA TYR A 391 -1.09 3.44 6.51
C TYR A 391 -2.55 3.69 6.10
N GLN A 392 -3.02 3.03 5.05
CA GLN A 392 -4.40 3.16 4.60
C GLN A 392 -5.41 2.42 5.51
N PHE A 393 -5.10 1.20 5.94
CA PHE A 393 -6.06 0.41 6.72
C PHE A 393 -5.90 0.59 8.23
N LEU A 394 -4.66 0.68 8.72
CA LEU A 394 -4.35 0.68 10.15
C LEU A 394 -4.01 2.06 10.71
N SER A 395 -3.93 3.09 9.86
CA SER A 395 -3.38 4.42 10.19
C SER A 395 -1.92 4.40 10.69
N ILE A 396 -1.18 3.31 10.49
CA ILE A 396 0.25 3.20 10.83
C ILE A 396 1.04 4.05 9.84
N PRO A 397 1.74 5.13 10.24
CA PRO A 397 2.46 5.99 9.30
C PRO A 397 3.46 5.22 8.43
N ARG A 398 3.54 5.60 7.15
CA ARG A 398 4.50 5.00 6.21
C ARG A 398 5.92 5.05 6.75
N SER A 399 6.62 3.94 6.63
CA SER A 399 8.03 3.84 6.99
C SER A 399 8.97 4.18 5.85
N ILE A 400 8.55 4.09 4.58
CA ILE A 400 9.37 4.41 3.39
C ILE A 400 8.91 5.70 2.70
N SER A 401 9.86 6.61 2.48
CA SER A 401 9.66 7.77 1.60
C SER A 401 9.86 7.38 0.14
N HIS A 402 9.02 7.91 -0.75
CA HIS A 402 9.19 7.83 -2.20
C HIS A 402 10.58 8.32 -2.69
N LEU A 403 11.24 9.21 -1.94
CA LEU A 403 12.59 9.70 -2.23
C LEU A 403 13.71 8.70 -1.87
N GLU A 404 13.43 7.64 -1.11
CA GLU A 404 14.39 6.56 -0.87
C GLU A 404 14.47 5.59 -2.06
N ILE A 405 13.41 5.49 -2.85
CA ILE A 405 13.31 4.57 -3.98
C ILE A 405 14.11 5.15 -5.17
N LYS A 406 15.34 4.66 -5.37
CA LYS A 406 16.22 5.08 -6.47
C LYS A 406 16.10 4.21 -7.73
N HIS A 407 15.02 3.45 -7.85
CA HIS A 407 14.73 2.64 -9.02
C HIS A 407 13.99 3.44 -10.10
N ASP A 408 14.17 3.00 -11.33
CA ASP A 408 13.27 3.32 -12.43
C ASP A 408 11.88 2.72 -12.21
N LEU A 409 10.89 3.13 -13.02
CA LEU A 409 9.62 2.43 -13.08
C LEU A 409 9.82 0.94 -13.49
N PRO A 410 8.92 0.03 -13.07
CA PRO A 410 8.94 -1.35 -13.54
C PRO A 410 8.82 -1.42 -15.07
N CYS A 411 9.58 -2.31 -15.71
CA CYS A 411 9.56 -2.45 -17.18
C CYS A 411 8.16 -2.89 -17.66
N PRO A 412 7.78 -2.65 -18.93
CA PRO A 412 6.52 -3.15 -19.48
C PRO A 412 6.30 -4.64 -19.19
N GLU A 413 5.05 -5.04 -18.92
CA GLU A 413 4.66 -6.43 -18.63
C GLU A 413 5.13 -7.39 -19.75
N ASP A 414 5.19 -6.96 -21.01
CA ASP A 414 5.73 -7.77 -22.10
C ASP A 414 7.26 -8.01 -22.00
N HIS A 415 8.02 -7.11 -21.38
CA HIS A 415 9.44 -7.36 -21.13
C HIS A 415 9.64 -8.28 -19.92
N TRP A 416 8.79 -8.15 -18.90
CA TRP A 416 8.81 -9.00 -17.72
C TRP A 416 8.31 -10.42 -18.03
N ALA A 417 7.17 -10.59 -18.68
CA ALA A 417 6.55 -11.89 -18.97
C ALA A 417 7.10 -12.57 -20.25
N ALA A 418 8.33 -12.26 -20.67
CA ALA A 418 8.97 -12.94 -21.78
C ALA A 418 9.35 -14.37 -21.36
N PRO A 419 9.00 -15.43 -22.10
CA PRO A 419 9.31 -16.81 -21.72
C PRO A 419 10.74 -17.26 -22.07
N SER A 420 11.49 -16.44 -22.82
CA SER A 420 12.87 -16.74 -23.22
C SER A 420 13.68 -15.47 -23.47
N SER A 421 15.01 -15.58 -23.36
CA SER A 421 15.97 -14.52 -23.68
C SER A 421 15.86 -14.02 -25.13
N ALA A 422 15.57 -14.92 -26.08
CA ALA A 422 15.35 -14.57 -27.49
C ALA A 422 14.10 -13.68 -27.68
N GLU A 423 13.00 -14.00 -27.00
CA GLU A 423 11.76 -13.22 -27.09
C GLU A 423 11.87 -11.88 -26.34
N TRP A 424 12.52 -11.86 -25.17
CA TRP A 424 12.87 -10.64 -24.46
C TRP A 424 13.70 -9.68 -25.34
N ALA A 425 14.73 -10.20 -26.02
CA ALA A 425 15.55 -9.42 -26.93
C ALA A 425 14.76 -8.90 -28.14
N HIS A 426 13.89 -9.73 -28.71
CA HIS A 426 13.02 -9.32 -29.81
C HIS A 426 12.10 -8.17 -29.39
N ARG A 427 11.43 -8.27 -28.24
CA ARG A 427 10.52 -7.23 -27.70
C ARG A 427 11.27 -5.91 -27.46
N GLN A 428 12.46 -5.94 -26.85
CA GLN A 428 13.28 -4.73 -26.66
C GLN A 428 13.74 -4.08 -27.97
N LEU A 429 14.13 -4.87 -28.98
CA LEU A 429 14.55 -4.34 -30.29
C LEU A 429 13.35 -3.79 -31.09
N ALA A 430 12.18 -4.43 -30.98
CA ALA A 430 10.94 -3.99 -31.62
C ALA A 430 10.43 -2.65 -31.05
N ALA A 431 10.67 -2.38 -29.77
CA ALA A 431 10.27 -1.15 -29.07
C ALA A 431 11.04 0.14 -29.48
N ARG A 432 11.84 0.09 -30.57
CA ARG A 432 12.49 1.21 -31.29
C ARG A 432 12.77 2.47 -30.46
N HIS A 433 13.83 2.42 -29.65
CA HIS A 433 14.32 3.58 -28.89
C HIS A 433 13.22 4.33 -28.12
N SER A 434 12.45 3.58 -27.32
CA SER A 434 11.86 4.14 -26.11
C SER A 434 12.94 4.96 -25.37
N GLY A 435 12.59 6.16 -24.91
CA GLY A 435 13.53 7.05 -24.22
C GLY A 435 14.14 6.42 -22.97
N PRO A 436 15.17 7.05 -22.36
CA PRO A 436 15.76 6.54 -21.13
C PRO A 436 14.68 6.31 -20.07
N SER A 437 14.84 5.23 -19.30
CA SER A 437 13.95 4.89 -18.20
C SER A 437 13.82 6.07 -17.22
N VAL A 438 12.62 6.21 -16.66
CA VAL A 438 12.30 7.32 -15.75
C VAL A 438 12.36 6.80 -14.32
N GLN A 439 13.18 7.46 -13.48
CA GLN A 439 13.26 7.19 -12.06
C GLN A 439 11.90 7.39 -11.38
N TYR A 440 11.59 6.60 -10.36
CA TYR A 440 10.31 6.68 -9.66
C TYR A 440 10.09 8.07 -9.05
N GLU A 441 11.11 8.67 -8.43
CA GLU A 441 11.05 10.05 -7.91
C GLU A 441 10.81 11.08 -9.04
N ASP A 442 11.35 10.86 -10.24
CA ASP A 442 11.10 11.70 -11.41
C ASP A 442 9.66 11.55 -11.90
N ALA A 443 9.15 10.32 -11.99
CA ALA A 443 7.78 10.05 -12.41
C ALA A 443 6.78 10.72 -11.45
N VAL A 444 6.93 10.50 -10.14
CA VAL A 444 6.11 11.14 -9.10
C VAL A 444 6.15 12.68 -9.24
N ARG A 445 7.34 13.26 -9.42
CA ARG A 445 7.49 14.72 -9.60
C ARG A 445 6.79 15.23 -10.86
N ARG A 446 6.83 14.49 -11.97
CA ARG A 446 6.13 14.82 -13.23
C ARG A 446 4.61 14.80 -13.06
N PHE A 447 4.06 13.80 -12.36
CA PHE A 447 2.62 13.74 -12.07
C PHE A 447 2.14 14.85 -11.13
N LEU A 448 2.94 15.21 -10.11
CA LEU A 448 2.65 16.33 -9.21
C LEU A 448 2.77 17.72 -9.85
N SER A 449 3.48 17.83 -10.98
CA SER A 449 3.81 19.13 -11.61
C SER A 449 2.80 19.52 -12.69
N PRO A 450 2.12 20.67 -12.57
CA PRO A 450 1.16 21.11 -13.58
C PRO A 450 1.84 21.41 -14.93
N ASN A 451 1.19 21.03 -16.03
CA ASN A 451 1.63 21.22 -17.42
C ASN A 451 2.88 20.40 -17.84
N THR A 452 3.21 19.31 -17.15
CA THR A 452 4.23 18.37 -17.63
C THR A 452 3.69 17.52 -18.79
N ASP A 453 4.49 17.33 -19.85
CA ASP A 453 4.15 16.37 -20.91
C ASP A 453 4.34 14.93 -20.43
N LEU A 454 3.26 14.31 -19.96
CA LEU A 454 3.26 12.93 -19.48
C LEU A 454 3.43 11.91 -20.62
N ASN A 455 3.23 12.29 -21.88
CA ASN A 455 3.52 11.43 -23.04
C ASN A 455 5.04 11.21 -23.23
N SER A 456 5.88 12.01 -22.56
CA SER A 456 7.34 11.82 -22.50
C SER A 456 7.78 10.71 -21.55
N ILE A 457 6.88 10.12 -20.77
CA ILE A 457 7.16 8.96 -19.92
C ILE A 457 7.11 7.71 -20.82
N PRO A 458 8.20 6.94 -20.97
CA PRO A 458 8.19 5.68 -21.74
C PRO A 458 7.17 4.70 -21.17
N ALA A 459 6.69 3.75 -21.98
CA ALA A 459 5.80 2.70 -21.49
C ALA A 459 6.41 1.95 -20.29
N PHE A 460 5.59 1.70 -19.27
CA PHE A 460 5.97 1.05 -18.02
C PHE A 460 4.84 0.14 -17.54
N ASP A 461 5.12 -0.75 -16.57
CA ASP A 461 4.10 -1.68 -16.04
C ASP A 461 2.94 -0.93 -15.34
N PRO A 462 1.68 -1.37 -15.47
CA PRO A 462 0.58 -0.93 -14.60
C PRO A 462 0.90 -0.98 -13.09
N TYR A 463 1.80 -1.87 -12.66
CA TYR A 463 2.33 -1.95 -11.29
C TYR A 463 3.08 -0.68 -10.84
N GLY A 464 3.73 0.02 -11.77
CA GLY A 464 4.28 1.36 -11.53
C GLY A 464 3.18 2.39 -11.25
N ALA A 465 2.06 2.32 -11.99
CA ALA A 465 0.93 3.24 -11.82
C ALA A 465 0.18 2.96 -10.50
N ILE A 466 0.07 1.69 -10.08
CA ILE A 466 -0.36 1.29 -8.74
C ILE A 466 0.51 1.99 -7.68
N ASN A 467 1.83 1.93 -7.80
CA ASN A 467 2.73 2.52 -6.82
C ASN A 467 2.66 4.05 -6.76
N ILE A 468 2.55 4.73 -7.90
CA ILE A 468 2.30 6.19 -7.94
C ILE A 468 0.94 6.51 -7.27
N THR A 469 -0.10 5.70 -7.51
CA THR A 469 -1.40 5.85 -6.84
C THR A 469 -1.28 5.67 -5.33
N GLN A 470 -0.52 4.67 -4.86
CA GLN A 470 -0.21 4.43 -3.45
C GLN A 470 0.54 5.63 -2.81
N PHE A 471 1.46 6.26 -3.55
CA PHE A 471 2.04 7.53 -3.10
C PHE A 471 0.99 8.66 -2.98
N LEU A 472 0.10 8.83 -3.97
CA LEU A 472 -0.89 9.92 -3.95
C LEU A 472 -1.97 9.75 -2.86
N ILE A 473 -2.42 8.53 -2.59
CA ILE A 473 -3.41 8.23 -1.53
C ILE A 473 -2.81 8.39 -0.13
N SER A 474 -1.54 8.06 0.07
CA SER A 474 -0.85 8.30 1.35
C SER A 474 -0.54 9.77 1.58
N SER A 475 -0.12 10.52 0.56
CA SER A 475 0.01 11.98 0.68
C SER A 475 -1.33 12.69 0.91
N THR A 476 -2.44 12.14 0.40
CA THR A 476 -3.80 12.60 0.76
C THR A 476 -4.05 12.43 2.26
N ARG A 477 -3.66 11.29 2.85
CA ARG A 477 -3.78 11.03 4.29
C ARG A 477 -2.86 11.89 5.16
N GLU A 478 -1.63 12.13 4.71
CA GLU A 478 -0.71 13.06 5.39
C GLU A 478 -1.29 14.47 5.44
N ILE A 479 -1.88 14.95 4.32
CA ILE A 479 -2.54 16.26 4.27
C ILE A 479 -3.80 16.30 5.13
N SER A 480 -4.65 15.27 5.11
CA SER A 480 -5.87 15.27 5.92
C SER A 480 -5.56 15.27 7.41
N GLY A 481 -4.64 14.41 7.87
CA GLY A 481 -4.18 14.38 9.26
C GLY A 481 -3.54 15.70 9.70
N TRP A 482 -2.68 16.29 8.86
CA TRP A 482 -2.09 17.61 9.13
C TRP A 482 -3.16 18.72 9.16
N SER A 483 -4.15 18.67 8.27
CA SER A 483 -5.23 19.65 8.20
C SER A 483 -6.13 19.58 9.42
N THR A 484 -6.46 18.36 9.90
CA THR A 484 -7.21 18.16 11.16
C THR A 484 -6.41 18.67 12.37
N MET A 485 -5.12 18.35 12.45
CA MET A 485 -4.27 18.76 13.59
C MET A 485 -4.04 20.29 13.66
N THR A 486 -3.96 20.97 12.51
CA THR A 486 -3.67 22.41 12.45
C THR A 486 -4.89 23.31 12.25
N GLY A 487 -6.03 22.74 11.84
CA GLY A 487 -7.19 23.50 11.37
C GLY A 487 -7.00 24.19 10.01
N ILE A 488 -5.89 23.95 9.30
CA ILE A 488 -5.54 24.62 8.04
C ILE A 488 -5.66 23.63 6.87
N ILE A 489 -6.51 23.93 5.89
CA ILE A 489 -6.66 23.11 4.68
C ILE A 489 -5.80 23.68 3.55
N SER A 490 -4.82 22.90 3.07
CA SER A 490 -3.97 23.29 1.93
C SER A 490 -4.64 22.95 0.59
N MET A 491 -5.49 23.85 0.10
CA MET A 491 -6.20 23.69 -1.18
C MET A 491 -5.25 23.53 -2.38
N GLU A 492 -4.06 24.15 -2.34
CA GLU A 492 -3.02 23.99 -3.37
C GLU A 492 -2.52 22.54 -3.44
N ARG A 493 -2.16 21.93 -2.31
CA ARG A 493 -1.66 20.55 -2.26
C ARG A 493 -2.76 19.54 -2.63
N LEU A 494 -3.99 19.74 -2.14
CA LEU A 494 -5.14 18.90 -2.52
C LEU A 494 -5.45 19.04 -4.02
N GLY A 495 -5.37 20.25 -4.59
CA GLY A 495 -5.53 20.49 -6.02
C GLY A 495 -4.46 19.80 -6.88
N ALA A 496 -3.21 19.81 -6.41
CA ALA A 496 -2.12 19.08 -7.06
C ALA A 496 -2.35 17.56 -7.04
N LEU A 497 -2.73 16.98 -5.89
CA LEU A 497 -3.05 15.55 -5.80
C LEU A 497 -4.26 15.16 -6.66
N LYS A 498 -5.33 15.98 -6.68
CA LYS A 498 -6.49 15.80 -7.56
C LYS A 498 -6.09 15.77 -9.03
N SER A 499 -5.27 16.74 -9.44
CA SER A 499 -4.77 16.85 -10.82
C SER A 499 -3.89 15.65 -11.18
N SER A 500 -3.04 15.20 -10.24
CA SER A 500 -2.17 14.03 -10.40
C SER A 500 -2.97 12.75 -10.62
N LEU A 501 -3.99 12.49 -9.78
CA LEU A 501 -4.84 11.29 -9.93
C LEU A 501 -5.62 11.31 -11.24
N VAL A 502 -6.19 12.46 -11.64
CA VAL A 502 -6.86 12.60 -12.94
C VAL A 502 -5.90 12.36 -14.11
N ALA A 503 -4.68 12.89 -14.04
CA ALA A 503 -3.66 12.72 -15.07
C ALA A 503 -3.07 11.30 -15.13
N LEU A 504 -3.12 10.54 -14.02
CA LEU A 504 -2.69 9.14 -13.95
C LEU A 504 -3.71 8.17 -14.57
N LYS A 505 -4.99 8.55 -14.66
CA LYS A 505 -6.10 7.69 -15.14
C LYS A 505 -5.82 6.94 -16.46
N PRO A 506 -5.19 7.51 -17.51
CA PRO A 506 -4.87 6.79 -18.75
C PRO A 506 -3.88 5.63 -18.56
N PHE A 507 -3.01 5.71 -17.55
CA PHE A 507 -2.06 4.65 -17.20
C PHE A 507 -2.68 3.55 -16.32
N ILE A 508 -3.85 3.84 -15.71
CA ILE A 508 -4.64 2.87 -14.93
C ILE A 508 -5.53 2.01 -15.84
N ARG A 509 -6.07 2.61 -16.91
CA ARG A 509 -6.90 1.96 -17.93
C ARG A 509 -6.31 2.21 -19.33
N PRO A 510 -5.19 1.56 -19.68
CA PRO A 510 -4.70 1.58 -21.05
C PRO A 510 -5.76 1.01 -22.01
N GLN A 511 -5.76 1.47 -23.26
CA GLN A 511 -6.85 1.17 -24.19
C GLN A 511 -6.88 -0.32 -24.59
N ALA A 512 -8.08 -0.83 -24.90
CA ALA A 512 -8.51 -2.23 -24.73
C ALA A 512 -7.78 -3.34 -25.53
N ASP A 513 -6.77 -3.04 -26.35
CA ASP A 513 -6.22 -3.99 -27.33
C ASP A 513 -5.11 -4.94 -26.80
N ILE A 514 -4.64 -4.79 -25.55
CA ILE A 514 -3.46 -5.55 -25.03
C ILE A 514 -3.68 -6.13 -23.60
N ALA A 515 -4.82 -5.91 -22.94
CA ALA A 515 -4.91 -6.13 -21.50
C ALA A 515 -5.12 -7.59 -21.04
N LYS A 516 -4.32 -8.04 -20.06
CA LYS A 516 -4.67 -9.14 -19.15
C LYS A 516 -5.61 -8.60 -18.06
N ALA A 517 -6.86 -9.07 -18.04
CA ALA A 517 -7.94 -8.51 -17.21
C ALA A 517 -7.67 -8.42 -15.68
N THR A 518 -6.78 -9.24 -15.12
CA THR A 518 -6.52 -9.28 -13.67
C THR A 518 -5.71 -8.09 -13.13
N ASN A 519 -4.71 -7.62 -13.89
CA ASN A 519 -3.93 -6.44 -13.49
C ASN A 519 -4.76 -5.16 -13.56
N GLU A 520 -5.67 -5.06 -14.53
CA GLU A 520 -6.57 -3.91 -14.70
C GLU A 520 -7.46 -3.68 -13.48
N VAL A 521 -8.02 -4.77 -12.91
CA VAL A 521 -8.92 -4.70 -11.75
C VAL A 521 -8.18 -4.16 -10.52
N THR A 522 -6.97 -4.65 -10.24
CA THR A 522 -6.16 -4.18 -9.10
C THR A 522 -5.72 -2.72 -9.29
N CYS A 523 -5.33 -2.35 -10.51
CA CYS A 523 -4.95 -0.98 -10.85
C CYS A 523 -6.14 -0.02 -10.69
N ALA A 524 -7.29 -0.37 -11.27
CA ALA A 524 -8.53 0.37 -11.17
C ALA A 524 -9.01 0.52 -9.72
N ALA A 525 -9.09 -0.58 -8.94
CA ALA A 525 -9.56 -0.53 -7.56
C ALA A 525 -8.70 0.40 -6.69
N THR A 526 -7.37 0.36 -6.85
CA THR A 526 -6.46 1.26 -6.13
C THR A 526 -6.72 2.74 -6.48
N TRP A 527 -6.93 3.05 -7.77
CA TRP A 527 -7.24 4.41 -8.23
C TRP A 527 -8.61 4.91 -7.80
N GLU A 528 -9.65 4.08 -7.93
CA GLU A 528 -11.02 4.42 -7.52
C GLU A 528 -11.07 4.67 -6.00
N THR A 529 -10.34 3.89 -5.18
CA THR A 529 -10.22 4.18 -3.74
C THR A 529 -9.43 5.46 -3.44
N ALA A 530 -8.36 5.76 -4.20
CA ALA A 530 -7.63 7.02 -4.04
C ALA A 530 -8.52 8.24 -4.33
N MET A 531 -9.40 8.14 -5.33
CA MET A 531 -10.39 9.18 -5.64
C MET A 531 -11.44 9.35 -4.53
N ILE A 532 -11.87 8.25 -3.89
CA ILE A 532 -12.75 8.30 -2.70
C ILE A 532 -12.04 9.00 -1.54
N GLU A 533 -10.85 8.55 -1.14
CA GLU A 533 -10.09 9.11 0.01
C GLU A 533 -9.72 10.59 -0.20
N LEU A 534 -9.60 11.05 -1.44
CA LEU A 534 -9.36 12.47 -1.76
C LEU A 534 -10.54 13.38 -1.40
N GLN A 535 -11.78 12.88 -1.52
CA GLN A 535 -12.99 13.63 -1.16
C GLN A 535 -13.47 13.34 0.27
N MET A 536 -13.26 12.11 0.76
CA MET A 536 -13.80 11.62 2.03
C MET A 536 -12.69 11.05 2.93
N TRP A 537 -12.29 11.85 3.93
CA TRP A 537 -11.27 11.46 4.88
C TRP A 537 -11.85 10.50 5.94
N SER A 538 -11.11 9.43 6.25
CA SER A 538 -11.52 8.46 7.29
C SER A 538 -11.54 9.11 8.69
N PRO A 539 -12.67 9.08 9.44
CA PRO A 539 -12.73 9.62 10.79
C PRO A 539 -11.75 8.97 11.76
N SER A 540 -11.50 7.66 11.65
CA SER A 540 -10.48 6.98 12.47
C SER A 540 -9.09 7.57 12.23
N HIS A 541 -8.72 7.82 10.96
CA HIS A 541 -7.43 8.41 10.60
C HIS A 541 -7.30 9.85 11.10
N THR A 542 -8.29 10.70 10.84
CA THR A 542 -8.26 12.10 11.29
C THR A 542 -8.37 12.24 12.81
N GLY A 543 -8.98 11.26 13.49
CA GLY A 543 -9.02 11.14 14.94
C GLY A 543 -7.75 10.55 15.58
N GLY A 544 -6.72 10.21 14.79
CA GLY A 544 -5.47 9.64 15.28
C GLY A 544 -5.57 8.18 15.78
N ILE A 545 -6.64 7.46 15.41
CA ILE A 545 -6.85 6.07 15.80
C ILE A 545 -6.01 5.16 14.91
N VAL A 546 -5.09 4.43 15.55
CA VAL A 546 -4.30 3.35 14.96
C VAL A 546 -4.98 2.02 15.28
N GLU A 547 -5.33 1.26 14.24
CA GLU A 547 -6.00 -0.03 14.38
C GLU A 547 -4.97 -1.16 14.50
N ALA A 548 -5.27 -2.18 15.30
CA ALA A 548 -4.33 -3.28 15.54
C ALA A 548 -4.42 -4.41 14.49
N ASN A 549 -5.61 -4.66 13.94
CA ASN A 549 -5.88 -5.77 13.02
C ASN A 549 -7.11 -5.50 12.13
N MET A 550 -7.38 -6.37 11.16
CA MET A 550 -8.52 -6.21 10.24
C MET A 550 -9.89 -6.34 10.95
N ASP A 551 -9.99 -7.15 12.01
CA ASP A 551 -11.20 -7.30 12.80
C ASP A 551 -11.61 -5.95 13.45
N SER A 552 -10.66 -5.20 14.01
CA SER A 552 -10.89 -3.85 14.54
C SER A 552 -11.25 -2.85 13.45
N VAL A 553 -10.52 -2.84 12.32
CA VAL A 553 -10.80 -1.98 11.15
C VAL A 553 -12.24 -2.15 10.66
N LEU A 554 -12.69 -3.39 10.47
CA LEU A 554 -14.02 -3.69 9.96
C LEU A 554 -15.10 -3.28 10.96
N ASN A 555 -14.97 -3.67 12.23
CA ASN A 555 -15.93 -3.29 13.26
C ASN A 555 -16.03 -1.76 13.44
N ARG A 556 -14.89 -1.06 13.43
CA ARG A 556 -14.87 0.41 13.56
C ARG A 556 -15.47 1.10 12.34
N ALA A 557 -15.16 0.65 11.12
CA ALA A 557 -15.76 1.20 9.90
C ALA A 557 -17.29 1.01 9.88
N THR A 558 -17.76 -0.16 10.31
CA THR A 558 -19.20 -0.50 10.43
C THR A 558 -19.89 0.39 11.46
N TYR A 559 -19.28 0.58 12.63
CA TYR A 559 -19.80 1.48 13.66
C TYR A 559 -19.89 2.94 13.19
N LEU A 560 -18.87 3.45 12.49
CA LEU A 560 -18.88 4.79 11.91
C LEU A 560 -19.91 4.94 10.76
N ALA A 561 -20.26 3.85 10.08
CA ALA A 561 -21.35 3.86 9.09
C ALA A 561 -22.74 3.99 9.74
N LEU A 562 -22.88 3.61 11.02
CA LEU A 562 -24.12 3.73 11.80
C LEU A 562 -24.27 5.07 12.54
N SER A 563 -23.17 5.77 12.87
CA SER A 563 -23.24 6.86 13.87
C SER A 563 -23.92 8.16 13.40
N TYR A 564 -24.27 8.32 12.12
CA TYR A 564 -24.84 9.55 11.49
C TYR A 564 -24.03 10.85 11.70
N GLU A 565 -22.91 10.78 12.40
CA GLU A 565 -22.12 11.90 12.90
C GLU A 565 -21.41 12.69 11.78
N PHE A 566 -21.38 12.11 10.59
CA PHE A 566 -20.76 12.65 9.38
C PHE A 566 -21.80 12.86 8.28
N MET A 567 -22.50 14.00 8.33
CA MET A 567 -23.30 14.46 7.19
C MET A 567 -22.38 14.94 6.07
N TYR A 568 -22.37 14.25 4.93
CA TYR A 568 -21.67 14.72 3.73
C TYR A 568 -22.49 15.80 3.03
N ASP A 569 -21.82 16.85 2.55
CA ASP A 569 -22.47 17.81 1.68
C ASP A 569 -22.80 17.16 0.31
N THR A 570 -23.78 17.74 -0.39
CA THR A 570 -24.27 17.16 -1.65
C THR A 570 -23.26 17.15 -2.77
N ASP A 571 -22.21 17.97 -2.72
CA ASP A 571 -21.21 18.05 -3.79
C ASP A 571 -20.10 17.02 -3.55
N THR A 572 -19.68 16.80 -2.31
CA THR A 572 -18.84 15.65 -1.91
C THR A 572 -19.51 14.32 -2.28
N ALA A 573 -20.80 14.16 -1.98
CA ALA A 573 -21.55 12.96 -2.36
C ALA A 573 -21.55 12.72 -3.89
N LYS A 574 -21.85 13.74 -4.70
CA LYS A 574 -21.80 13.66 -6.18
C LYS A 574 -20.39 13.38 -6.70
N ALA A 575 -19.35 13.91 -6.06
CA ALA A 575 -17.96 13.68 -6.46
C ALA A 575 -17.51 12.24 -6.19
N VAL A 576 -18.04 11.60 -5.14
CA VAL A 576 -17.69 10.23 -4.72
C VAL A 576 -18.52 9.16 -5.42
N GLN A 577 -19.79 9.44 -5.73
CA GLN A 577 -20.71 8.45 -6.31
C GLN A 577 -20.15 7.67 -7.52
N PRO A 578 -19.47 8.27 -8.52
CA PRO A 578 -18.94 7.51 -9.67
C PRO A 578 -17.90 6.45 -9.30
N HIS A 579 -17.16 6.69 -8.22
CA HIS A 579 -16.10 5.82 -7.70
C HIS A 579 -16.70 4.70 -6.84
N VAL A 580 -17.69 5.02 -6.00
CA VAL A 580 -18.49 4.02 -5.26
C VAL A 580 -19.24 3.11 -6.22
N ASP A 581 -19.93 3.68 -7.21
CA ASP A 581 -20.60 2.96 -8.29
C ASP A 581 -19.69 1.94 -9.00
N TRP A 582 -18.40 2.26 -9.18
CA TRP A 582 -17.46 1.33 -9.80
C TRP A 582 -17.30 0.05 -8.97
N PHE A 583 -17.14 0.19 -7.64
CA PHE A 583 -17.08 -0.95 -6.73
C PHE A 583 -18.40 -1.71 -6.67
N LEU A 584 -19.55 -1.02 -6.65
CA LEU A 584 -20.87 -1.67 -6.66
C LEU A 584 -21.08 -2.48 -7.94
N ARG A 585 -20.76 -1.92 -9.12
CA ARG A 585 -20.79 -2.66 -10.41
C ARG A 585 -19.86 -3.87 -10.36
N TYR A 586 -18.61 -3.67 -9.95
CA TYR A 586 -17.60 -4.74 -9.87
C TYR A 586 -18.03 -5.89 -8.96
N LEU A 587 -18.51 -5.58 -7.75
CA LEU A 587 -19.06 -6.60 -6.82
C LEU A 587 -20.24 -7.35 -7.42
N ASN A 588 -21.11 -6.66 -8.17
CA ASN A 588 -22.29 -7.26 -8.77
C ASN A 588 -21.93 -8.21 -9.94
N THR A 589 -21.03 -7.80 -10.84
CA THR A 589 -20.63 -8.55 -12.03
C THR A 589 -19.63 -9.67 -11.75
N THR A 590 -18.70 -9.50 -10.81
CA THR A 590 -17.70 -10.53 -10.48
C THR A 590 -18.35 -11.68 -9.73
N LEU A 591 -18.45 -12.83 -10.40
CA LEU A 591 -18.96 -14.09 -9.85
C LEU A 591 -17.86 -14.91 -9.15
N GLU A 592 -16.67 -14.96 -9.77
CA GLU A 592 -15.50 -15.72 -9.32
C GLU A 592 -14.35 -14.73 -8.97
N PRO A 593 -14.08 -14.47 -7.68
CA PRO A 593 -13.09 -13.50 -7.23
C PRO A 593 -11.68 -14.11 -7.06
N ASP A 594 -11.42 -15.29 -7.63
CA ASP A 594 -10.23 -16.10 -7.31
C ASP A 594 -8.89 -15.45 -7.70
N SER A 595 -8.92 -14.41 -8.54
CA SER A 595 -7.77 -13.57 -8.91
C SER A 595 -7.98 -12.10 -8.52
N GLU A 596 -8.72 -11.84 -7.43
CA GLU A 596 -8.81 -10.52 -6.79
C GLU A 596 -7.75 -10.42 -5.67
N ALA A 597 -7.03 -9.30 -5.61
CA ALA A 597 -6.15 -9.00 -4.48
C ALA A 597 -7.00 -8.75 -3.21
N PRO A 598 -6.71 -9.36 -2.05
CA PRO A 598 -7.66 -9.44 -0.94
C PRO A 598 -8.02 -8.07 -0.33
N TRP A 599 -7.16 -7.06 -0.46
CA TRP A 599 -7.46 -5.69 -0.05
C TRP A 599 -8.53 -4.98 -0.92
N ILE A 600 -8.81 -5.48 -2.13
CA ILE A 600 -9.92 -4.97 -2.95
C ILE A 600 -11.25 -5.26 -2.27
N THR A 601 -11.36 -6.36 -1.51
CA THR A 601 -12.54 -6.65 -0.69
C THR A 601 -12.74 -5.61 0.41
N LEU A 602 -11.66 -5.09 1.04
CA LEU A 602 -11.73 -3.97 1.99
C LEU A 602 -12.17 -2.67 1.30
N TYR A 603 -11.60 -2.36 0.14
CA TYR A 603 -11.97 -1.19 -0.65
C TYR A 603 -13.45 -1.21 -1.05
N ALA A 604 -13.93 -2.36 -1.52
CA ALA A 604 -15.31 -2.57 -1.91
C ALA A 604 -16.27 -2.54 -0.71
N TYR A 605 -15.85 -3.03 0.47
CA TYR A 605 -16.62 -2.90 1.70
C TYR A 605 -16.72 -1.44 2.16
N LYS A 606 -15.62 -0.67 2.14
CA LYS A 606 -15.66 0.78 2.40
C LYS A 606 -16.59 1.50 1.41
N ALA A 607 -16.54 1.17 0.12
CA ALA A 607 -17.45 1.75 -0.87
C ALA A 607 -18.93 1.41 -0.60
N PHE A 608 -19.23 0.18 -0.18
CA PHE A 608 -20.58 -0.20 0.27
C PHE A 608 -21.04 0.60 1.50
N LEU A 609 -20.20 0.75 2.52
CA LEU A 609 -20.54 1.53 3.71
C LEU A 609 -20.79 3.02 3.39
N ILE A 610 -20.09 3.57 2.40
CA ILE A 610 -20.37 4.92 1.90
C ILE A 610 -21.75 4.95 1.20
N ALA A 611 -22.03 4.01 0.30
CA ALA A 611 -23.32 3.91 -0.39
C ALA A 611 -24.49 3.78 0.62
N TRP A 612 -24.30 2.98 1.67
CA TRP A 612 -25.21 2.82 2.80
C TRP A 612 -25.49 4.13 3.53
N GLN A 613 -24.45 4.90 3.89
CA GLN A 613 -24.61 6.22 4.50
C GLN A 613 -25.37 7.19 3.58
N LEU A 614 -25.05 7.20 2.28
CA LEU A 614 -25.72 8.06 1.29
C LEU A 614 -27.22 7.69 1.14
N MET A 615 -27.56 6.40 1.13
CA MET A 615 -28.96 5.92 1.16
C MET A 615 -29.70 6.36 2.42
N ASN A 616 -29.09 6.22 3.60
CA ASN A 616 -29.72 6.59 4.87
C ASN A 616 -29.90 8.12 5.01
N MET A 617 -29.03 8.92 4.39
CA MET A 617 -29.22 10.37 4.23
C MET A 617 -30.25 10.75 3.15
N ARG A 618 -30.90 9.77 2.50
CA ARG A 618 -31.90 9.94 1.43
C ARG A 618 -31.36 10.69 0.21
N LEU A 619 -30.07 10.53 -0.10
CA LEU A 619 -29.49 11.02 -1.34
C LEU A 619 -29.86 10.06 -2.48
N PRO A 620 -30.43 10.56 -3.60
CA PRO A 620 -30.98 9.70 -4.63
C PRO A 620 -29.90 9.03 -5.48
N GLY A 621 -30.17 7.79 -5.89
CA GLY A 621 -29.31 7.00 -6.77
C GLY A 621 -28.19 6.22 -6.09
N ALA A 622 -28.05 6.29 -4.76
CA ALA A 622 -26.86 5.85 -4.02
C ALA A 622 -26.44 4.38 -4.26
N MET A 623 -27.41 3.48 -4.50
CA MET A 623 -27.17 2.10 -4.94
C MET A 623 -27.98 1.69 -6.19
N GLN A 624 -28.56 2.65 -6.91
CA GLN A 624 -29.41 2.40 -8.09
C GLN A 624 -28.66 1.62 -9.19
N VAL A 625 -27.34 1.79 -9.27
CA VAL A 625 -26.44 1.10 -10.20
C VAL A 625 -26.45 -0.43 -10.06
N VAL A 626 -26.89 -0.97 -8.92
CA VAL A 626 -27.09 -2.41 -8.68
C VAL A 626 -28.56 -2.79 -8.50
N GLY A 627 -29.49 -1.90 -8.85
CA GLY A 627 -30.93 -2.13 -8.81
C GLY A 627 -31.60 -1.95 -7.45
N VAL A 628 -30.85 -1.55 -6.41
CA VAL A 628 -31.39 -1.24 -5.09
C VAL A 628 -32.01 0.16 -5.12
N GLN A 629 -33.24 0.29 -4.63
CA GLN A 629 -33.98 1.57 -4.60
C GLN A 629 -33.56 2.44 -3.42
N ASP A 630 -33.75 3.76 -3.54
CA ASP A 630 -33.38 4.70 -2.48
C ASP A 630 -34.20 4.45 -1.21
N GLY A 631 -33.50 4.26 -0.09
CA GLY A 631 -34.10 3.89 1.20
C GLY A 631 -34.52 2.41 1.33
N ASP A 632 -34.26 1.55 0.33
CA ASP A 632 -34.49 0.11 0.43
C ASP A 632 -33.30 -0.59 1.13
N VAL A 633 -33.25 -0.42 2.45
CA VAL A 633 -32.14 -0.87 3.29
C VAL A 633 -32.09 -2.41 3.39
N GLU A 634 -33.24 -3.08 3.32
CA GLU A 634 -33.31 -4.54 3.32
C GLU A 634 -32.69 -5.13 2.03
N GLN A 635 -33.05 -4.61 0.85
CA GLN A 635 -32.41 -5.04 -0.40
C GLN A 635 -30.92 -4.69 -0.44
N ALA A 636 -30.50 -3.56 0.15
CA ALA A 636 -29.08 -3.21 0.29
C ALA A 636 -28.29 -4.27 1.08
N LEU A 637 -28.82 -4.74 2.23
CA LEU A 637 -28.21 -5.81 3.02
C LEU A 637 -28.21 -7.16 2.27
N ILE A 638 -29.33 -7.54 1.66
CA ILE A 638 -29.45 -8.79 0.89
C ILE A 638 -28.44 -8.80 -0.27
N TRP A 639 -28.31 -7.68 -0.99
CA TRP A 639 -27.32 -7.51 -2.04
C TRP A 639 -25.90 -7.62 -1.50
N ALA A 640 -25.58 -6.92 -0.40
CA ALA A 640 -24.24 -6.93 0.21
C ALA A 640 -23.84 -8.34 0.66
N ARG A 641 -24.71 -9.03 1.43
CA ARG A 641 -24.48 -10.43 1.84
C ARG A 641 -24.20 -11.31 0.62
N LYS A 642 -25.00 -11.20 -0.44
CA LYS A 642 -24.85 -11.99 -1.67
C LYS A 642 -23.49 -11.77 -2.36
N VAL A 643 -23.01 -10.53 -2.49
CA VAL A 643 -21.74 -10.25 -3.20
C VAL A 643 -20.50 -10.56 -2.35
N PHE A 644 -20.56 -10.38 -1.02
CA PHE A 644 -19.48 -10.79 -0.13
C PHE A 644 -19.47 -12.31 0.12
N GLN A 645 -20.60 -13.02 0.11
CA GLN A 645 -20.64 -14.48 0.20
C GLN A 645 -19.82 -15.18 -0.90
N ARG A 646 -19.68 -14.57 -2.08
CA ARG A 646 -18.81 -15.06 -3.18
C ARG A 646 -17.32 -15.14 -2.78
N ARG A 647 -16.89 -14.32 -1.80
CA ARG A 647 -15.53 -14.25 -1.26
C ARG A 647 -15.37 -15.01 0.07
N SER A 648 -16.39 -15.79 0.47
CA SER A 648 -16.44 -16.53 1.74
C SER A 648 -15.33 -17.57 1.94
N ARG A 649 -14.50 -17.85 0.93
CA ARG A 649 -13.24 -18.61 1.10
C ARG A 649 -12.29 -17.90 2.08
N TRP A 650 -12.17 -16.58 1.98
CA TRP A 650 -11.27 -15.77 2.82
C TRP A 650 -11.89 -15.40 4.17
N LYS A 651 -11.10 -15.47 5.25
CA LYS A 651 -11.54 -15.08 6.60
C LYS A 651 -12.04 -13.63 6.63
N LEU A 652 -11.34 -12.73 5.94
CA LEU A 652 -11.72 -11.32 5.80
C LEU A 652 -13.17 -11.12 5.35
N SER A 653 -13.64 -11.91 4.37
CA SER A 653 -15.01 -11.80 3.90
C SER A 653 -16.03 -12.37 4.90
N LYS A 654 -15.65 -13.35 5.72
CA LYS A 654 -16.50 -13.88 6.81
C LYS A 654 -16.67 -12.83 7.91
N LEU A 655 -15.63 -12.06 8.21
CA LEU A 655 -15.70 -10.92 9.12
C LEU A 655 -16.63 -9.83 8.59
N ILE A 656 -16.52 -9.47 7.29
CA ILE A 656 -17.43 -8.53 6.63
C ILE A 656 -18.90 -8.97 6.74
N ILE A 657 -19.19 -10.26 6.53
CA ILE A 657 -20.57 -10.78 6.66
C ILE A 657 -21.08 -10.61 8.09
N SER A 658 -20.26 -10.92 9.11
CA SER A 658 -20.61 -10.70 10.52
C SER A 658 -20.84 -9.21 10.84
N CYS A 659 -20.05 -8.30 10.25
CA CYS A 659 -20.30 -6.86 10.37
C CYS A 659 -21.61 -6.43 9.69
N LEU A 660 -21.98 -7.04 8.55
CA LEU A 660 -23.27 -6.82 7.89
C LEU A 660 -24.45 -7.38 8.71
N ASP A 661 -24.27 -8.46 9.48
CA ASP A 661 -25.29 -8.97 10.40
C ASP A 661 -25.59 -7.91 11.48
N ASN A 662 -24.55 -7.42 12.17
CA ASN A 662 -24.64 -6.34 13.17
C ASN A 662 -25.28 -5.06 12.61
N LEU A 663 -24.96 -4.70 11.36
CA LEU A 663 -25.51 -3.53 10.66
C LEU A 663 -27.04 -3.60 10.47
N GLY A 664 -27.59 -4.82 10.35
CA GLY A 664 -29.04 -5.05 10.24
C GLY A 664 -29.75 -5.17 11.58
N GLU A 665 -29.12 -5.78 12.59
CA GLU A 665 -29.72 -5.93 13.93
C GLU A 665 -29.96 -4.59 14.62
N GLN A 666 -29.00 -3.65 14.53
CA GLN A 666 -29.11 -2.33 15.19
C GLN A 666 -30.09 -1.35 14.51
N GLN A 667 -30.77 -1.75 13.43
CA GLN A 667 -31.81 -0.95 12.78
C GLN A 667 -33.24 -1.48 13.06
N MET A 668 -33.35 -2.68 13.66
CA MET A 668 -34.61 -3.25 14.16
C MET A 668 -34.99 -2.70 15.55
N HIS A 669 -34.17 -1.81 16.11
CA HIS A 669 -34.27 -1.19 17.44
C HIS A 669 -34.25 0.33 17.33
#